data_AF-A0A0T5P0Y9-F1
#
_entry.id   AF-A0A0T5P0Y9-F1
#
_cell.length_a   1.000
_cell.length_b   1.000
_cell.length_c   1.000
_cell.angle_alpha   90.00
_cell.angle_beta   90.00
_cell.angle_gamma   90.00
#
_symmetry.space_group_name_H-M   'P 1'
#
loop_
_entity.id
_entity.type
_entity.pdbx_description
1 polymer ?
#
loop_
_entity_poly.entity_id
_entity_poly.type
_entity_poly.pdbx_seq_one_letter_code
_entity_poly.pdbx_strand_id
1 'polypeptide(L)'
;MTKVRKITVSRFRGARFELPLDFSKKTKSVGIFGENASGKSTITDALEWFIHDRVDHLWREDCKQDSLRNVLAGDKPSSVELVFDGTDRNGTKALSDTLKTSATFANDNAERLVADLKGDNIILRHADIVNFLDKTKGGKREAIADIIGYSEITKFRNVLLQTKNQLEKETEYTTAKQQIQRLQSGMIAEIEQVVPDRKEFYGVAAKVIKPFDLKTEVSDEESYIEALEELRGQGSSEEKIRLAERFAQLEKACSDLVADIDQFSDDARAFTDKYNALAKESENVNKLRLSDFLTRGKAVLEDEVFTDPQCPFCLLPYELAQLQEEVGKRLEALEALQKQLDEAGTLKDTLAETVINAGLNTKTIMETYSDLKDFSSLIEAVKSARPKLRDYLKELKSAFDDKKVFESPAGFDTELKALRAESETAAEHAKEAAKKLQLTELEKKVAAALTRLKTVSDQVNDFESYQNIKGAYEAQIITLSSILDAFIKVQNGALQAVLDTISDDVGKFYTALHSKESVDKVRLTMVGDEGVEFQYTFHGKTTQPPRKYLSESHLNSLGVVLFLANARIFNKHAKFLVLDDIVTSFDTSHRRRLLRLLRNEFSDWQIIILTHENIWFDIIKREMGQHGWIFHEVRSDGANGILLENSPATLKEIIEQKKGKEDVTNDLRKLLELVLKNICQALEVKVAFRFNDINEKRMSDELISALRSTLKDKSPDLLDTQIFSDLAGSALIANLVSHDNADKIVGEDIDVLLEDIEKLVALFVCEHCGRHIRADVDVPGEKAIACKCGKSRLPWKT
;
A
#
# COMPACT_ATOMS: atom_id res chain seq x y z
N MET A 1 -9.81 0.66 25.73
CA MET A 1 -10.47 1.42 24.65
C MET A 1 -11.21 2.63 25.22
N THR A 2 -11.40 3.68 24.43
CA THR A 2 -11.94 5.00 24.84
C THR A 2 -13.10 5.42 23.95
N LYS A 3 -13.94 6.33 24.44
CA LYS A 3 -15.03 7.01 23.73
C LYS A 3 -14.85 8.53 23.83
N VAL A 4 -15.51 9.26 22.95
CA VAL A 4 -15.48 10.73 22.93
C VAL A 4 -16.61 11.30 23.79
N ARG A 5 -16.27 12.18 24.73
CA ARG A 5 -17.22 12.88 25.61
C ARG A 5 -17.60 14.27 25.10
N LYS A 6 -16.66 14.99 24.50
CA LYS A 6 -16.91 16.32 23.94
C LYS A 6 -15.92 16.61 22.81
N ILE A 7 -16.41 17.28 21.76
CA ILE A 7 -15.61 17.90 20.71
C ILE A 7 -15.91 19.40 20.77
N THR A 8 -14.90 20.26 20.68
CA THR A 8 -15.11 21.70 20.53
C THR A 8 -14.20 22.21 19.42
N VAL A 9 -14.81 22.78 18.39
CA VAL A 9 -14.11 23.24 17.18
C VAL A 9 -14.24 24.75 17.09
N SER A 10 -13.16 25.47 16.83
CA SER A 10 -13.21 26.93 16.67
C SER A 10 -12.28 27.40 15.58
N ARG A 11 -12.78 28.30 14.72
CA ARG A 11 -12.05 28.90 13.59
C ARG A 11 -11.45 27.86 12.63
N PHE A 12 -12.05 26.68 12.53
CA PHE A 12 -11.55 25.55 11.76
C PHE A 12 -12.60 25.19 10.71
N ARG A 13 -12.20 25.15 9.43
CA ARG A 13 -13.07 24.84 8.27
C ARG A 13 -14.37 25.65 8.34
N GLY A 14 -15.55 25.01 8.38
CA GLY A 14 -16.84 25.69 8.44
C GLY A 14 -17.14 26.37 9.79
N ALA A 15 -16.47 25.98 10.88
CA ALA A 15 -16.70 26.51 12.22
C ALA A 15 -15.93 27.82 12.41
N ARG A 16 -16.57 28.97 12.14
CA ARG A 16 -15.97 30.29 12.37
C ARG A 16 -15.84 30.61 13.86
N PHE A 17 -16.88 30.31 14.63
CA PHE A 17 -16.91 30.47 16.08
C PHE A 17 -16.80 29.12 16.79
N GLU A 18 -16.85 29.15 18.12
CA GLU A 18 -16.85 27.93 18.92
C GLU A 18 -18.10 27.09 18.65
N LEU A 19 -17.87 25.84 18.22
CA LEU A 19 -18.88 24.86 17.88
C LEU A 19 -18.73 23.66 18.83
N PRO A 20 -19.41 23.66 19.99
CA PRO A 20 -19.37 22.55 20.92
C PRO A 20 -20.31 21.44 20.48
N LEU A 21 -19.80 20.20 20.45
CA LEU A 21 -20.59 18.98 20.32
C LEU A 21 -20.36 18.14 21.58
N ASP A 22 -21.36 18.11 22.46
CA ASP A 22 -21.35 17.34 23.70
C ASP A 22 -22.17 16.06 23.53
N PHE A 23 -21.61 14.93 23.96
CA PHE A 23 -22.28 13.63 23.94
C PHE A 23 -23.12 13.39 25.22
N SER A 24 -23.57 14.48 25.85
CA SER A 24 -24.49 14.71 26.97
C SER A 24 -24.28 13.85 28.23
N LYS A 25 -23.02 13.54 28.55
CA LYS A 25 -22.54 12.82 29.77
C LYS A 25 -22.55 11.28 29.75
N LYS A 26 -22.97 10.60 28.68
CA LYS A 26 -22.91 9.12 28.57
C LYS A 26 -22.23 8.59 27.30
N THR A 27 -21.38 9.40 26.63
CA THR A 27 -20.69 9.00 25.38
C THR A 27 -21.69 8.43 24.36
N LYS A 28 -22.83 9.11 24.21
CA LYS A 28 -23.92 8.66 23.33
C LYS A 28 -23.47 8.71 21.88
N SER A 29 -24.08 7.84 21.06
CA SER A 29 -24.00 7.95 19.61
C SER A 29 -24.81 9.15 19.11
N VAL A 30 -24.44 9.70 17.96
CA VAL A 30 -25.05 10.91 17.38
C VAL A 30 -25.34 10.71 15.90
N GLY A 31 -26.50 11.21 15.45
CA GLY A 31 -26.78 11.47 14.04
C GLY A 31 -26.72 12.96 13.75
N ILE A 32 -26.04 13.36 12.68
CA ILE A 32 -25.91 14.75 12.27
C ILE A 32 -26.37 14.87 10.82
N PHE A 33 -27.37 15.73 10.58
CA PHE A 33 -27.79 16.10 9.23
C PHE A 33 -27.20 17.45 8.85
N GLY A 34 -26.87 17.63 7.58
CA GLY A 34 -26.58 18.95 7.01
C GLY A 34 -26.66 18.88 5.51
N GLU A 35 -27.27 19.88 4.86
CA GLU A 35 -27.37 19.92 3.40
C GLU A 35 -26.00 19.84 2.72
N ASN A 36 -25.97 19.48 1.44
CA ASN A 36 -24.72 19.50 0.68
C ASN A 36 -24.07 20.89 0.76
N ALA A 37 -22.75 20.91 0.97
CA ALA A 37 -21.96 22.12 1.23
C ALA A 37 -22.28 22.90 2.51
N SER A 38 -23.10 22.38 3.43
CA SER A 38 -23.36 23.00 4.75
C SER A 38 -22.16 23.05 5.69
N GLY A 39 -21.09 22.31 5.40
CA GLY A 39 -19.89 22.22 6.23
C GLY A 39 -19.92 21.13 7.31
N LYS A 40 -20.88 20.18 7.26
CA LYS A 40 -21.01 19.07 8.23
C LYS A 40 -19.71 18.29 8.49
N SER A 41 -18.94 18.01 7.44
CA SER A 41 -17.69 17.24 7.52
C SER A 41 -16.59 17.98 8.31
N THR A 42 -16.77 19.26 8.65
CA THR A 42 -15.91 19.99 9.60
C THR A 42 -15.70 19.21 10.90
N ILE A 43 -16.72 18.48 11.38
CA ILE A 43 -16.64 17.69 12.61
C ILE A 43 -15.73 16.46 12.41
N THR A 44 -15.90 15.74 11.30
CA THR A 44 -15.05 14.61 10.91
C THR A 44 -13.60 15.06 10.72
N ASP A 45 -13.40 16.16 9.99
CA ASP A 45 -12.09 16.75 9.67
C ASP A 45 -11.35 17.20 10.94
N ALA A 46 -12.08 17.79 11.89
CA ALA A 46 -11.50 18.20 13.17
C ALA A 46 -11.00 17.02 13.99
N LEU A 47 -11.79 15.93 14.06
CA LEU A 47 -11.42 14.72 14.76
C LEU A 47 -10.22 14.02 14.10
N GLU A 48 -10.24 13.90 12.77
CA GLU A 48 -9.16 13.31 11.99
C GLU A 48 -7.86 14.10 12.17
N TRP A 49 -7.90 15.42 12.00
CA TRP A 49 -6.73 16.27 12.18
C TRP A 49 -6.16 16.17 13.58
N PHE A 50 -7.02 16.12 14.60
CA PHE A 50 -6.57 16.01 15.98
C PHE A 50 -5.74 14.73 16.20
N ILE A 51 -6.21 13.60 15.68
CA ILE A 51 -5.58 12.27 15.85
C ILE A 51 -4.39 12.10 14.90
N HIS A 52 -4.55 12.32 13.60
CA HIS A 52 -3.59 11.94 12.57
C HIS A 52 -2.64 13.07 12.12
N ASP A 53 -2.75 14.27 12.70
CA ASP A 53 -2.01 15.48 12.29
C ASP A 53 -2.32 15.97 10.86
N ARG A 54 -3.24 15.30 10.17
CA ARG A 54 -3.67 15.61 8.81
C ARG A 54 -5.13 15.19 8.59
N VAL A 55 -5.69 15.62 7.47
CA VAL A 55 -7.03 15.25 7.01
C VAL A 55 -6.87 14.67 5.62
N ASP A 56 -6.99 13.35 5.46
CA ASP A 56 -6.49 12.62 4.29
C ASP A 56 -7.14 13.10 3.00
N HIS A 57 -8.46 13.25 2.98
CA HIS A 57 -9.19 13.72 1.79
C HIS A 57 -8.91 15.19 1.41
N LEU A 58 -8.23 15.95 2.28
CA LEU A 58 -7.77 17.32 1.99
C LEU A 58 -6.30 17.37 1.62
N TRP A 59 -5.48 16.37 1.96
CA TRP A 59 -4.03 16.41 1.80
C TRP A 59 -3.61 16.14 0.34
N ARG A 60 -3.76 17.14 -0.51
CA ARG A 60 -3.46 17.08 -1.96
C ARG A 60 -2.82 18.38 -2.45
N GLU A 61 -2.53 18.48 -3.73
CA GLU A 61 -2.01 19.73 -4.32
C GLU A 61 -2.90 20.93 -3.94
N ASP A 62 -2.26 22.01 -3.50
CA ASP A 62 -2.89 23.26 -3.03
C ASP A 62 -3.91 23.13 -1.89
N CYS A 63 -4.04 21.96 -1.27
CA CYS A 63 -4.89 21.73 -0.10
C CYS A 63 -4.07 21.04 1.00
N LYS A 64 -3.71 21.78 2.06
CA LYS A 64 -2.97 21.20 3.20
C LYS A 64 -3.45 21.83 4.51
N GLN A 65 -2.51 22.24 5.37
CA GLN A 65 -2.79 22.78 6.70
C GLN A 65 -3.56 24.11 6.61
N ASP A 66 -3.27 24.94 5.63
CA ASP A 66 -3.98 26.19 5.36
C ASP A 66 -5.49 25.97 5.11
N SER A 67 -5.85 24.87 4.44
CA SER A 67 -7.24 24.48 4.16
C SER A 67 -8.04 24.10 5.40
N LEU A 68 -7.38 23.89 6.54
CA LEU A 68 -8.01 23.62 7.83
C LEU A 68 -8.47 24.89 8.53
N ARG A 69 -7.86 26.04 8.22
CA ARG A 69 -8.22 27.31 8.84
C ARG A 69 -9.53 27.82 8.25
N ASN A 70 -10.41 28.35 9.09
CA ASN A 70 -11.54 29.11 8.59
C ASN A 70 -11.01 30.38 7.89
N VAL A 71 -11.51 30.67 6.69
CA VAL A 71 -11.05 31.80 5.86
C VAL A 71 -11.21 33.16 6.60
N LEU A 72 -12.16 33.25 7.53
CA LEU A 72 -12.44 34.47 8.32
C LEU A 72 -11.80 34.44 9.72
N ALA A 73 -10.83 33.55 9.97
CA ALA A 73 -10.14 33.44 11.26
C ALA A 73 -9.19 34.62 11.56
N GLY A 74 -8.67 35.29 10.53
CA GLY A 74 -7.67 36.36 10.67
C GLY A 74 -6.35 35.86 11.25
N ASP A 75 -5.83 36.56 12.26
CA ASP A 75 -4.62 36.23 13.03
C ASP A 75 -4.88 35.20 14.14
N LYS A 76 -6.14 34.94 14.48
CA LYS A 76 -6.51 34.01 15.55
C LYS A 76 -6.26 32.55 15.12
N PRO A 77 -5.78 31.71 16.04
CA PRO A 77 -5.55 30.30 15.75
C PRO A 77 -6.87 29.54 15.56
N SER A 78 -6.84 28.57 14.67
CA SER A 78 -7.86 27.51 14.60
C SER A 78 -7.59 26.52 15.73
N SER A 79 -8.62 25.97 16.36
CA SER A 79 -8.44 25.04 17.47
C SER A 79 -9.48 23.93 17.48
N VAL A 80 -9.04 22.75 17.91
CA VAL A 80 -9.88 21.58 18.17
C VAL A 80 -9.54 21.08 19.57
N GLU A 81 -10.54 20.99 20.43
CA GLU A 81 -10.46 20.38 21.74
C GLU A 81 -11.24 19.06 21.73
N LEU A 82 -10.61 18.00 22.23
CA LEU A 82 -11.24 16.70 22.46
C LEU A 82 -11.19 16.36 23.95
N VAL A 83 -12.32 15.86 24.45
CA VAL A 83 -12.43 15.25 25.77
C VAL A 83 -12.87 13.80 25.58
N PHE A 84 -12.07 12.85 26.06
CA PHE A 84 -12.38 11.44 26.06
C PHE A 84 -12.98 10.99 27.40
N ASP A 85 -13.49 9.76 27.46
CA ASP A 85 -13.96 9.15 28.69
C ASP A 85 -12.82 8.74 29.66
N GLY A 86 -13.05 9.01 30.94
CA GLY A 86 -12.04 8.92 32.01
C GLY A 86 -11.70 10.29 32.61
N THR A 87 -10.84 10.26 33.62
CA THR A 87 -10.37 11.46 34.34
C THR A 87 -9.18 12.07 33.61
N ASP A 88 -9.19 13.39 33.42
CA ASP A 88 -8.09 14.17 32.83
C ASP A 88 -7.59 13.62 31.47
N ARG A 89 -8.52 13.15 30.63
CA ARG A 89 -8.25 12.67 29.27
C ARG A 89 -8.76 13.67 28.24
N ASN A 90 -8.15 14.84 28.22
CA ASN A 90 -8.48 15.90 27.29
C ASN A 90 -7.22 16.51 26.67
N GLY A 91 -7.38 17.11 25.50
CA GLY A 91 -6.34 17.84 24.84
C GLY A 91 -6.89 18.85 23.85
N THR A 92 -6.08 19.87 23.57
CA THR A 92 -6.38 20.94 22.62
C THR A 92 -5.26 21.02 21.60
N LYS A 93 -5.64 21.07 20.34
CA LYS A 93 -4.73 21.26 19.21
C LYS A 93 -5.05 22.56 18.52
N ALA A 94 -4.03 23.36 18.22
CA ALA A 94 -4.19 24.68 17.61
C ALA A 94 -3.27 24.85 16.40
N LEU A 95 -3.77 25.55 15.38
CA LEU A 95 -3.07 25.89 14.15
C LEU A 95 -2.99 27.42 14.04
N SER A 96 -1.77 27.97 14.06
CA SER A 96 -1.54 29.41 13.96
C SER A 96 -1.80 29.94 12.55
N ASP A 97 -1.78 31.27 12.43
CA ASP A 97 -1.79 31.98 11.15
C ASP A 97 -0.60 31.69 10.25
N THR A 98 0.54 31.43 10.87
CA THR A 98 1.80 30.97 10.27
C THR A 98 1.85 29.46 10.03
N LEU A 99 0.70 28.77 10.12
CA LEU A 99 0.54 27.32 9.91
C LEU A 99 1.35 26.43 10.86
N LYS A 100 1.76 26.96 12.02
CA LYS A 100 2.41 26.17 13.07
C LYS A 100 1.36 25.45 13.89
N THR A 101 1.52 24.14 14.02
CA THR A 101 0.67 23.30 14.87
C THR A 101 1.24 23.23 16.28
N SER A 102 0.37 23.35 17.28
CA SER A 102 0.69 23.13 18.69
C SER A 102 -0.37 22.22 19.31
N ALA A 103 0.02 21.39 20.25
CA ALA A 103 -0.88 20.53 21.00
C ALA A 103 -0.59 20.64 22.49
N THR A 104 -1.63 20.60 23.31
CA THR A 104 -1.53 20.61 24.76
C THR A 104 -2.48 19.55 25.31
N PHE A 105 -1.94 18.62 26.09
CA PHE A 105 -2.71 17.54 26.71
C PHE A 105 -2.75 17.74 28.22
N ALA A 106 -3.79 17.23 28.88
CA ALA A 106 -3.92 17.33 30.33
C ALA A 106 -2.79 16.60 31.09
N ASN A 107 -2.22 15.54 30.50
CA ASN A 107 -1.10 14.76 31.04
C ASN A 107 -0.50 13.83 29.94
N ASP A 108 0.63 13.21 30.25
CA ASP A 108 1.33 12.26 29.36
C ASP A 108 0.46 11.07 28.94
N ASN A 109 -0.51 10.65 29.77
CA ASN A 109 -1.40 9.54 29.42
C ASN A 109 -2.41 9.95 28.35
N ALA A 110 -2.89 11.19 28.37
CA ALA A 110 -3.76 11.72 27.33
C ALA A 110 -3.00 11.89 26.00
N GLU A 111 -1.74 12.33 26.04
CA GLU A 111 -0.88 12.38 24.85
C GLU A 111 -0.63 10.99 24.26
N ARG A 112 -0.25 10.01 25.08
CA ARG A 112 -0.06 8.61 24.65
C ARG A 112 -1.33 8.02 24.07
N LEU A 113 -2.49 8.28 24.67
CA LEU A 113 -3.78 7.83 24.13
C LEU A 113 -4.00 8.33 22.69
N VAL A 114 -3.72 9.60 22.42
CA VAL A 114 -3.88 10.18 21.07
C VAL A 114 -2.86 9.60 20.10
N ALA A 115 -1.63 9.37 20.55
CA ALA A 115 -0.63 8.68 19.74
C ALA A 115 -1.05 7.24 19.39
N ASP A 116 -1.59 6.50 20.36
CA ASP A 116 -2.08 5.13 20.18
C ASP A 116 -3.28 5.08 19.21
N LEU A 117 -4.18 6.07 19.28
CA LEU A 117 -5.35 6.16 18.40
C LEU A 117 -4.99 6.29 16.91
N LYS A 118 -3.76 6.71 16.57
CA LYS A 118 -3.29 6.76 15.17
C LYS A 118 -3.27 5.40 14.49
N GLY A 119 -3.12 4.33 15.27
CA GLY A 119 -3.10 2.95 14.77
C GLY A 119 -4.49 2.32 14.61
N ASP A 120 -5.55 3.00 15.04
CA ASP A 120 -6.92 2.49 14.95
C ASP A 120 -7.65 3.05 13.71
N ASN A 121 -8.53 2.24 13.13
CA ASN A 121 -9.35 2.61 11.99
C ASN A 121 -10.70 3.19 12.45
N ILE A 122 -10.79 4.52 12.52
CA ILE A 122 -11.87 5.23 13.22
C ILE A 122 -12.90 5.86 12.27
N ILE A 123 -12.46 6.31 11.09
CA ILE A 123 -13.25 7.16 10.20
C ILE A 123 -13.49 6.44 8.88
N LEU A 124 -14.75 6.42 8.42
CA LEU A 124 -15.14 5.95 7.11
C LEU A 124 -15.88 7.04 6.35
N ARG A 125 -15.37 7.40 5.18
CA ARG A 125 -16.07 8.23 4.19
C ARG A 125 -16.48 7.39 2.99
N HIS A 126 -17.44 7.89 2.21
CA HIS A 126 -17.83 7.24 0.97
C HIS A 126 -16.65 7.07 -0.01
N ALA A 127 -15.77 8.06 -0.11
CA ALA A 127 -14.58 8.00 -0.97
C ALA A 127 -13.64 6.84 -0.60
N ASP A 128 -13.47 6.55 0.69
CA ASP A 128 -12.58 5.48 1.17
C ASP A 128 -13.07 4.10 0.71
N ILE A 129 -14.40 3.90 0.68
CA ILE A 129 -15.04 2.68 0.19
C ILE A 129 -14.71 2.47 -1.30
N VAL A 130 -14.94 3.50 -2.11
CA VAL A 130 -14.70 3.44 -3.56
C VAL A 130 -13.21 3.23 -3.84
N ASN A 131 -12.35 4.02 -3.19
CA ASN A 131 -10.90 3.95 -3.35
C ASN A 131 -10.35 2.56 -3.03
N PHE A 132 -10.81 1.91 -1.95
CA PHE A 132 -10.35 0.56 -1.63
C PHE A 132 -10.78 -0.48 -2.67
N LEU A 133 -12.02 -0.40 -3.17
CA LEU A 133 -12.53 -1.36 -4.15
C LEU A 133 -11.83 -1.25 -5.51
N ASP A 134 -11.35 -0.06 -5.84
CA ASP A 134 -10.67 0.28 -7.11
C ASP A 134 -9.17 0.03 -7.10
N LYS A 135 -8.56 -0.17 -5.92
CA LYS A 135 -7.19 -0.65 -5.83
C LYS A 135 -7.02 -1.99 -6.55
N THR A 136 -5.87 -2.19 -7.17
CA THR A 136 -5.49 -3.51 -7.68
C THR A 136 -5.35 -4.52 -6.56
N LYS A 137 -5.16 -5.78 -6.92
CA LYS A 137 -4.93 -6.86 -5.96
C LYS A 137 -3.70 -6.58 -5.09
N GLY A 138 -2.65 -5.97 -5.65
CA GLY A 138 -1.46 -5.55 -4.91
C GLY A 138 -1.78 -4.38 -3.98
N GLY A 139 -2.45 -3.34 -4.47
CA GLY A 139 -2.85 -2.20 -3.64
C GLY A 139 -3.82 -2.57 -2.50
N LYS A 140 -4.72 -3.52 -2.71
CA LYS A 140 -5.59 -4.07 -1.64
C LYS A 140 -4.80 -4.81 -0.58
N ARG A 141 -3.80 -5.61 -1.01
CA ARG A 141 -2.87 -6.28 -0.09
C ARG A 141 -2.13 -5.27 0.76
N GLU A 142 -1.59 -4.22 0.16
CA GLU A 142 -0.86 -3.16 0.86
C GLU A 142 -1.77 -2.42 1.86
N ALA A 143 -2.96 -2.01 1.44
CA ALA A 143 -3.92 -1.35 2.33
C ALA A 143 -4.31 -2.22 3.53
N ILE A 144 -4.49 -3.53 3.35
CA ILE A 144 -4.75 -4.46 4.47
C ILE A 144 -3.49 -4.65 5.30
N ALA A 145 -2.32 -4.78 4.66
CA ALA A 145 -1.04 -4.93 5.33
C ALA A 145 -0.75 -3.72 6.26
N ASP A 146 -1.06 -2.50 5.82
CA ASP A 146 -0.88 -1.29 6.61
C ASP A 146 -1.79 -1.27 7.83
N ILE A 147 -3.05 -1.68 7.68
CA ILE A 147 -4.01 -1.78 8.80
C ILE A 147 -3.53 -2.78 9.86
N ILE A 148 -2.91 -3.88 9.45
CA ILE A 148 -2.47 -4.95 10.37
C ILE A 148 -1.00 -4.83 10.81
N GLY A 149 -0.27 -3.83 10.32
CA GLY A 149 1.16 -3.61 10.63
C GLY A 149 2.13 -4.56 9.94
N TYR A 150 1.77 -5.08 8.76
CA TYR A 150 2.56 -6.04 7.96
C TYR A 150 3.58 -5.39 7.00
N SER A 151 3.64 -4.06 6.93
CA SER A 151 4.48 -3.33 5.98
C SER A 151 5.98 -3.65 6.11
N GLU A 152 6.49 -3.81 7.33
CA GLU A 152 7.90 -4.17 7.59
C GLU A 152 8.27 -5.55 7.05
N ILE A 153 7.32 -6.49 7.05
CA ILE A 153 7.52 -7.84 6.51
C ILE A 153 7.65 -7.77 4.99
N THR A 154 6.87 -6.91 4.33
CA THR A 154 6.98 -6.66 2.89
C THR A 154 8.29 -5.97 2.53
N LYS A 155 8.74 -4.99 3.33
CA LYS A 155 10.05 -4.34 3.14
C LYS A 155 11.19 -5.34 3.21
N PHE A 156 11.19 -6.23 4.20
CA PHE A 156 12.21 -7.26 4.35
C PHE A 156 12.26 -8.22 3.14
N ARG A 157 11.10 -8.65 2.63
CA ARG A 157 11.01 -9.42 1.38
C ARG A 157 11.69 -8.70 0.21
N ASN A 158 11.39 -7.42 0.04
CA ASN A 158 11.92 -6.63 -1.08
C ASN A 158 13.44 -6.50 -1.00
N VAL A 159 14.00 -6.36 0.21
CA VAL A 159 15.46 -6.37 0.41
C VAL A 159 16.06 -7.69 -0.07
N LEU A 160 15.50 -8.85 0.33
CA LEU A 160 16.01 -10.15 -0.11
C LEU A 160 15.99 -10.30 -1.63
N LEU A 161 14.89 -9.89 -2.28
CA LEU A 161 14.75 -9.94 -3.74
C LEU A 161 15.76 -9.01 -4.43
N GLN A 162 15.93 -7.78 -3.93
CA GLN A 162 16.90 -6.83 -4.48
C GLN A 162 18.33 -7.31 -4.34
N THR A 163 18.71 -7.86 -3.18
CA THR A 163 20.05 -8.40 -2.96
C THR A 163 20.33 -9.57 -3.89
N LYS A 164 19.38 -10.50 -4.09
CA LYS A 164 19.51 -11.57 -5.07
C LYS A 164 19.77 -11.03 -6.48
N ASN A 165 18.92 -10.10 -6.92
CA ASN A 165 19.00 -9.53 -8.27
C ASN A 165 20.31 -8.74 -8.50
N GLN A 166 20.87 -8.13 -7.45
CA GLN A 166 22.17 -7.45 -7.51
C GLN A 166 23.31 -8.45 -7.71
N LEU A 167 23.33 -9.57 -6.97
CA LEU A 167 24.34 -10.61 -7.14
C LEU A 167 24.33 -11.21 -8.56
N GLU A 168 23.14 -11.41 -9.14
CA GLU A 168 23.00 -11.92 -10.52
C GLU A 168 23.57 -10.98 -11.59
N LYS A 169 23.72 -9.68 -11.27
CA LYS A 169 24.21 -8.63 -12.17
C LYS A 169 25.63 -8.15 -11.84
N GLU A 170 26.27 -8.74 -10.84
CA GLU A 170 27.57 -8.29 -10.36
C GLU A 170 28.66 -8.44 -11.45
N THR A 171 29.54 -7.44 -11.56
CA THR A 171 30.51 -7.39 -12.68
C THR A 171 31.50 -8.55 -12.60
N GLU A 172 31.93 -8.89 -11.39
CA GLU A 172 32.85 -9.99 -11.15
C GLU A 172 32.24 -11.35 -11.55
N TYR A 173 30.97 -11.58 -11.23
CA TYR A 173 30.24 -12.80 -11.60
C TYR A 173 30.05 -12.93 -13.12
N THR A 174 29.61 -11.84 -13.77
CA THR A 174 29.39 -11.82 -15.22
C THR A 174 30.69 -11.96 -16.00
N THR A 175 31.76 -11.29 -15.56
CA THR A 175 33.10 -11.41 -16.14
C THR A 175 33.65 -12.83 -15.98
N ALA A 176 33.50 -13.45 -14.81
CA ALA A 176 33.94 -14.82 -14.58
C ALA A 176 33.25 -15.80 -15.54
N LYS A 177 31.93 -15.64 -15.78
CA LYS A 177 31.19 -16.46 -16.75
C LYS A 177 31.73 -16.34 -18.18
N GLN A 178 32.08 -15.13 -18.61
CA GLN A 178 32.63 -14.87 -19.94
C GLN A 178 34.05 -15.43 -20.09
N GLN A 179 34.92 -15.19 -19.10
CA GLN A 179 36.30 -15.70 -19.12
C GLN A 179 36.36 -17.22 -19.13
N ILE A 180 35.46 -17.90 -18.41
CA ILE A 180 35.29 -19.36 -18.49
C ILE A 180 35.05 -19.81 -19.94
N GLN A 181 34.17 -19.14 -20.70
CA GLN A 181 33.89 -19.49 -22.10
C GLN A 181 35.10 -19.23 -23.01
N ARG A 182 35.82 -18.13 -22.79
CA ARG A 182 37.05 -17.78 -23.54
C ARG A 182 38.14 -18.82 -23.31
N LEU A 183 38.40 -19.17 -22.06
CA LEU A 183 39.42 -20.15 -21.68
C LEU A 183 39.08 -21.57 -22.19
N GLN A 184 37.80 -21.96 -22.20
CA GLN A 184 37.35 -23.19 -22.86
C GLN A 184 37.72 -23.21 -24.33
N SER A 185 37.43 -22.13 -25.04
CA SER A 185 37.75 -22.02 -26.48
C SER A 185 39.26 -22.05 -26.71
N GLY A 186 40.04 -21.40 -25.84
CA GLY A 186 41.51 -21.43 -25.87
C GLY A 186 42.10 -22.82 -25.64
N MET A 187 41.60 -23.56 -24.65
CA MET A 187 42.02 -24.95 -24.41
C MET A 187 41.66 -25.87 -25.58
N ILE A 188 40.45 -25.71 -26.16
CA ILE A 188 40.06 -26.49 -27.35
C ILE A 188 41.00 -26.21 -28.53
N ALA A 189 41.39 -24.96 -28.76
CA ALA A 189 42.34 -24.62 -29.83
C ALA A 189 43.73 -25.22 -29.59
N GLU A 190 44.21 -25.25 -28.34
CA GLU A 190 45.54 -25.74 -28.01
C GLU A 190 45.61 -27.26 -27.91
N ILE A 191 44.58 -27.96 -27.42
CA ILE A 191 44.64 -29.40 -27.09
C ILE A 191 43.37 -30.20 -27.46
N GLU A 192 42.45 -29.61 -28.22
CA GLU A 192 41.20 -30.24 -28.71
C GLU A 192 40.22 -30.72 -27.61
N GLN A 193 40.43 -30.28 -26.37
CA GLN A 193 39.57 -30.62 -25.23
C GLN A 193 39.59 -29.52 -24.18
N VAL A 194 38.54 -29.46 -23.36
CA VAL A 194 38.49 -28.61 -22.16
C VAL A 194 39.08 -29.37 -20.99
N VAL A 195 39.99 -28.74 -20.25
CA VAL A 195 40.56 -29.30 -19.02
C VAL A 195 39.90 -28.64 -17.82
N PRO A 196 39.19 -29.39 -16.97
CA PRO A 196 38.34 -28.80 -15.93
C PRO A 196 39.11 -28.29 -14.72
N ASP A 197 40.26 -28.87 -14.42
CA ASP A 197 41.05 -28.59 -13.22
C ASP A 197 42.53 -28.97 -13.39
N ARG A 198 43.35 -28.61 -12.40
CA ARG A 198 44.78 -28.90 -12.37
C ARG A 198 45.10 -30.40 -12.36
N LYS A 199 44.22 -31.25 -11.83
CA LYS A 199 44.46 -32.70 -11.74
C LYS A 199 44.35 -33.35 -13.11
N GLU A 200 43.32 -33.01 -13.87
CA GLU A 200 43.12 -33.49 -15.23
C GLU A 200 44.19 -32.95 -16.19
N PHE A 201 44.74 -31.75 -15.91
CA PHE A 201 45.85 -31.17 -16.67
C PHE A 201 47.07 -32.11 -16.73
N TYR A 202 47.44 -32.80 -15.65
CA TYR A 202 48.59 -33.71 -15.66
C TYR A 202 48.44 -34.87 -16.66
N GLY A 203 47.23 -35.40 -16.81
CA GLY A 203 46.93 -36.41 -17.83
C GLY A 203 47.07 -35.88 -19.26
N VAL A 204 46.78 -34.60 -19.49
CA VAL A 204 47.04 -33.93 -20.77
C VAL A 204 48.52 -33.69 -20.98
N ALA A 205 49.22 -33.22 -19.95
CA ALA A 205 50.65 -32.96 -19.99
C ALA A 205 51.43 -34.22 -20.36
N ALA A 206 51.09 -35.36 -19.74
CA ALA A 206 51.66 -36.67 -20.07
C ALA A 206 51.49 -37.04 -21.56
N LYS A 207 50.33 -36.74 -22.17
CA LYS A 207 50.09 -36.99 -23.61
C LYS A 207 50.97 -36.11 -24.51
N VAL A 208 51.15 -34.84 -24.14
CA VAL A 208 51.98 -33.88 -24.89
C VAL A 208 53.47 -34.26 -24.81
N ILE A 209 53.91 -34.81 -23.69
CA ILE A 209 55.30 -35.20 -23.41
C ILE A 209 55.66 -36.59 -23.98
N LYS A 210 54.68 -37.48 -24.16
CA LYS A 210 54.89 -38.86 -24.67
C LYS A 210 55.81 -39.00 -25.89
N PRO A 211 55.81 -38.11 -26.90
CA PRO A 211 56.69 -38.22 -28.07
C PRO A 211 58.19 -38.08 -27.77
N PHE A 212 58.56 -37.62 -26.57
CA PHE A 212 59.94 -37.35 -26.16
C PHE A 212 60.58 -38.49 -25.35
N ASP A 213 59.83 -39.53 -24.98
CA ASP A 213 60.35 -40.72 -24.27
C ASP A 213 61.15 -40.37 -22.98
N LEU A 214 60.56 -39.51 -22.14
CA LEU A 214 61.13 -39.13 -20.85
C LEU A 214 61.07 -40.28 -19.84
N LYS A 215 61.98 -40.28 -18.86
CA LYS A 215 61.95 -41.23 -17.72
C LYS A 215 60.87 -40.89 -16.71
N THR A 216 60.55 -39.61 -16.58
CA THR A 216 59.57 -39.11 -15.61
C THR A 216 58.15 -39.27 -16.15
N GLU A 217 57.30 -40.01 -15.41
CA GLU A 217 55.87 -40.09 -15.69
C GLU A 217 55.11 -38.97 -14.97
N VAL A 218 54.45 -38.09 -15.72
CA VAL A 218 53.69 -36.96 -15.15
C VAL A 218 52.39 -37.44 -14.54
N SER A 219 52.23 -37.22 -13.22
CA SER A 219 51.02 -37.57 -12.47
C SER A 219 50.59 -36.50 -11.45
N ASP A 220 51.46 -35.56 -11.10
CA ASP A 220 51.26 -34.48 -10.15
C ASP A 220 52.16 -33.26 -10.48
N GLU A 221 52.11 -32.21 -9.67
CA GLU A 221 52.89 -30.98 -9.90
C GLU A 221 54.40 -31.22 -9.84
N GLU A 222 54.85 -32.08 -8.91
CA GLU A 222 56.28 -32.34 -8.71
C GLU A 222 56.86 -33.09 -9.91
N SER A 223 56.19 -34.16 -10.34
CA SER A 223 56.55 -34.92 -11.55
C SER A 223 56.34 -34.12 -12.83
N TYR A 224 55.39 -33.18 -12.88
CA TYR A 224 55.25 -32.24 -13.99
C TYR A 224 56.46 -31.32 -14.10
N ILE A 225 56.89 -30.70 -12.99
CA ILE A 225 58.07 -29.83 -12.95
C ILE A 225 59.33 -30.63 -13.33
N GLU A 226 59.51 -31.83 -12.77
CA GLU A 226 60.64 -32.72 -13.10
C GLU A 226 60.63 -33.11 -14.58
N ALA A 227 59.47 -33.45 -15.15
CA ALA A 227 59.34 -33.74 -16.57
C ALA A 227 59.62 -32.52 -17.46
N LEU A 228 59.27 -31.29 -17.03
CA LEU A 228 59.65 -30.07 -17.75
C LEU A 228 61.17 -29.87 -17.75
N GLU A 229 61.85 -30.14 -16.63
CA GLU A 229 63.31 -30.07 -16.55
C GLU A 229 63.98 -31.16 -17.41
N GLU A 230 63.50 -32.40 -17.35
CA GLU A 230 64.01 -33.50 -18.17
C GLU A 230 63.78 -33.22 -19.67
N LEU A 231 62.63 -32.64 -20.03
CA LEU A 231 62.33 -32.24 -21.40
C LEU A 231 63.28 -31.13 -21.89
N ARG A 232 63.63 -30.16 -21.03
CA ARG A 232 64.66 -29.15 -21.34
C ARG A 232 66.05 -29.77 -21.45
N GLY A 233 66.34 -30.82 -20.69
CA GLY A 233 67.62 -31.54 -20.70
C GLY A 233 67.87 -32.40 -21.95
N GLN A 234 66.85 -32.67 -22.78
CA GLN A 234 67.03 -33.42 -24.04
C GLN A 234 67.78 -32.66 -25.13
N GLY A 235 67.92 -31.33 -24.99
CA GLY A 235 68.71 -30.52 -25.91
C GLY A 235 70.19 -30.51 -25.61
N SER A 236 70.98 -29.99 -26.55
CA SER A 236 72.42 -29.78 -26.36
C SER A 236 72.73 -28.62 -25.42
N SER A 237 71.76 -27.74 -25.16
CA SER A 237 71.86 -26.62 -24.22
C SER A 237 70.49 -26.28 -23.62
N GLU A 238 70.36 -26.53 -22.33
CA GLU A 238 69.16 -26.21 -21.54
C GLU A 238 68.86 -24.70 -21.54
N GLU A 239 69.90 -23.89 -21.41
CA GLU A 239 69.81 -22.43 -21.40
C GLU A 239 69.27 -21.89 -22.73
N LYS A 240 69.69 -22.46 -23.87
CA LYS A 240 69.15 -22.11 -25.19
C LYS A 240 67.67 -22.49 -25.32
N ILE A 241 67.26 -23.66 -24.83
CA ILE A 241 65.84 -24.08 -24.85
C ILE A 241 65.00 -23.14 -23.99
N ARG A 242 65.47 -22.80 -22.78
CA ARG A 242 64.76 -21.91 -21.87
C ARG A 242 64.61 -20.50 -22.45
N LEU A 243 65.66 -19.98 -23.09
CA LEU A 243 65.58 -18.69 -23.79
C LEU A 243 64.63 -18.76 -24.99
N ALA A 244 64.67 -19.85 -25.77
CA ALA A 244 63.77 -20.08 -26.91
C ALA A 244 62.30 -20.15 -26.48
N GLU A 245 62.01 -20.86 -25.37
CA GLU A 245 60.68 -20.94 -24.77
C GLU A 245 60.17 -19.55 -24.40
N ARG A 246 61.00 -18.75 -23.70
CA ARG A 246 60.63 -17.39 -23.29
C ARG A 246 60.42 -16.47 -24.48
N PHE A 247 61.25 -16.57 -25.52
CA PHE A 247 61.05 -15.78 -26.74
C PHE A 247 59.80 -16.19 -27.51
N ALA A 248 59.48 -17.49 -27.60
CA ALA A 248 58.24 -17.93 -28.24
C ALA A 248 56.99 -17.47 -27.47
N GLN A 249 57.04 -17.49 -26.14
CA GLN A 249 55.94 -17.00 -25.30
C GLN A 249 55.80 -15.48 -25.35
N LEU A 250 56.92 -14.75 -25.38
CA LEU A 250 56.91 -13.30 -25.56
C LEU A 250 56.41 -12.92 -26.96
N GLU A 251 56.86 -13.62 -28.01
CA GLU A 251 56.37 -13.44 -29.38
C GLU A 251 54.85 -13.61 -29.41
N LYS A 252 54.33 -14.70 -28.83
CA LYS A 252 52.89 -14.95 -28.76
C LYS A 252 52.15 -13.87 -27.97
N ALA A 253 52.60 -13.55 -26.76
CA ALA A 253 51.96 -12.53 -25.91
C ALA A 253 51.95 -11.14 -26.56
N CYS A 254 53.05 -10.76 -27.23
CA CYS A 254 53.11 -9.52 -28.01
C CYS A 254 52.19 -9.56 -29.23
N SER A 255 52.14 -10.69 -29.97
CA SER A 255 51.25 -10.86 -31.12
C SER A 255 49.78 -10.78 -30.71
N ASP A 256 49.42 -11.45 -29.61
CA ASP A 256 48.07 -11.42 -29.04
C ASP A 256 47.72 -10.02 -28.56
N LEU A 257 48.65 -9.30 -27.92
CA LEU A 257 48.44 -7.90 -27.54
C LEU A 257 48.27 -6.99 -28.75
N VAL A 258 49.01 -7.20 -29.84
CA VAL A 258 48.83 -6.45 -31.09
C VAL A 258 47.42 -6.72 -31.65
N ALA A 259 46.99 -7.98 -31.70
CA ALA A 259 45.64 -8.34 -32.14
C ALA A 259 44.55 -7.73 -31.25
N ASP A 260 44.73 -7.74 -29.92
CA ASP A 260 43.81 -7.11 -28.97
C ASP A 260 43.75 -5.59 -29.17
N ILE A 261 44.88 -4.92 -29.43
CA ILE A 261 44.94 -3.48 -29.68
C ILE A 261 44.28 -3.13 -31.03
N ASP A 262 44.47 -3.96 -32.04
CA ASP A 262 43.83 -3.79 -33.35
C ASP A 262 42.31 -3.95 -33.23
N GLN A 263 41.85 -5.01 -32.56
CA GLN A 263 40.43 -5.22 -32.28
C GLN A 263 39.85 -4.10 -31.41
N PHE A 264 40.56 -3.69 -30.36
CA PHE A 264 40.19 -2.53 -29.55
C PHE A 264 40.02 -1.28 -30.41
N SER A 265 40.93 -1.03 -31.36
CA SER A 265 40.88 0.15 -32.22
C SER A 265 39.66 0.13 -33.14
N ASP A 266 39.30 -1.04 -33.67
CA ASP A 266 38.11 -1.22 -34.50
C ASP A 266 36.81 -1.13 -33.69
N ASP A 267 36.76 -1.74 -32.50
CA ASP A 267 35.63 -1.64 -31.59
C ASP A 267 35.44 -0.22 -31.06
N ALA A 268 36.53 0.48 -30.77
CA ALA A 268 36.53 1.87 -30.35
C ALA A 268 35.94 2.75 -31.46
N ARG A 269 36.33 2.52 -32.72
CA ARG A 269 35.75 3.23 -33.87
C ARG A 269 34.26 2.91 -34.02
N ALA A 270 33.89 1.63 -34.00
CA ALA A 270 32.50 1.19 -34.14
C ALA A 270 31.59 1.79 -33.06
N PHE A 271 32.03 1.76 -31.80
CA PHE A 271 31.33 2.39 -30.69
C PHE A 271 31.28 3.91 -30.87
N THR A 272 32.42 4.57 -31.08
CA THR A 272 32.51 6.04 -31.12
C THR A 272 31.70 6.61 -32.29
N ASP A 273 31.78 6.03 -33.49
CA ASP A 273 31.04 6.49 -34.67
C ASP A 273 29.52 6.47 -34.43
N LYS A 274 29.04 5.43 -33.74
CA LYS A 274 27.61 5.25 -33.46
C LYS A 274 27.15 6.05 -32.25
N TYR A 275 27.84 5.90 -31.12
CA TYR A 275 27.46 6.52 -29.85
C TYR A 275 27.70 8.03 -29.84
N ASN A 276 28.84 8.52 -30.34
CA ASN A 276 29.08 9.97 -30.35
C ASN A 276 28.19 10.71 -31.35
N ALA A 277 27.75 10.08 -32.45
CA ALA A 277 26.73 10.67 -33.31
C ALA A 277 25.42 10.89 -32.54
N LEU A 278 25.00 9.93 -31.71
CA LEU A 278 23.83 10.06 -30.83
C LEU A 278 24.05 11.12 -29.75
N ALA A 279 25.20 11.08 -29.07
CA ALA A 279 25.49 11.93 -27.91
C ALA A 279 25.79 13.39 -28.28
N LYS A 280 26.24 13.66 -29.51
CA LYS A 280 26.53 15.01 -30.00
C LYS A 280 25.28 15.80 -30.36
N GLU A 281 24.22 15.12 -30.77
CA GLU A 281 22.92 15.74 -31.02
C GLU A 281 22.22 15.98 -29.69
N SER A 282 22.19 17.24 -29.24
CA SER A 282 21.54 17.63 -27.99
C SER A 282 20.06 17.22 -27.94
N GLU A 283 19.40 17.20 -29.10
CA GLU A 283 18.03 16.70 -29.24
C GLU A 283 17.92 15.20 -28.91
N ASN A 284 18.84 14.36 -29.41
CA ASN A 284 18.85 12.92 -29.12
C ASN A 284 19.14 12.66 -27.64
N VAL A 285 20.12 13.36 -27.05
CA VAL A 285 20.43 13.23 -25.61
C VAL A 285 19.22 13.60 -24.77
N ASN A 286 18.54 14.69 -25.08
CA ASN A 286 17.33 15.10 -24.37
C ASN A 286 16.21 14.08 -24.53
N LYS A 287 16.01 13.53 -25.75
CA LYS A 287 15.04 12.46 -26.02
C LYS A 287 15.36 11.17 -25.26
N LEU A 288 16.63 10.77 -25.16
CA LEU A 288 17.06 9.60 -24.39
C LEU A 288 16.92 9.80 -22.88
N ARG A 289 17.24 10.98 -22.35
CA ARG A 289 16.96 11.33 -20.94
C ARG A 289 15.47 11.37 -20.65
N LEU A 290 14.69 11.87 -21.60
CA LEU A 290 13.23 11.81 -21.54
C LEU A 290 12.74 10.36 -21.60
N SER A 291 13.34 9.50 -22.44
CA SER A 291 13.05 8.05 -22.48
C SER A 291 13.30 7.40 -21.12
N ASP A 292 14.44 7.66 -20.48
CA ASP A 292 14.73 7.16 -19.12
C ASP A 292 13.68 7.63 -18.11
N PHE A 293 13.33 8.91 -18.16
CA PHE A 293 12.33 9.51 -17.29
C PHE A 293 10.95 8.90 -17.51
N LEU A 294 10.53 8.76 -18.77
CA LEU A 294 9.24 8.18 -19.15
C LEU A 294 9.19 6.69 -18.82
N THR A 295 10.29 5.95 -18.97
CA THR A 295 10.38 4.53 -18.60
C THR A 295 10.25 4.36 -17.10
N ARG A 296 10.99 5.15 -16.31
CA ARG A 296 10.85 5.16 -14.85
C ARG A 296 9.48 5.65 -14.41
N GLY A 297 8.92 6.64 -15.09
CA GLY A 297 7.58 7.14 -14.84
C GLY A 297 6.50 6.12 -15.18
N LYS A 298 6.65 5.40 -16.29
CA LYS A 298 5.79 4.28 -16.66
C LYS A 298 5.87 3.17 -15.62
N ALA A 299 7.06 2.83 -15.12
CA ALA A 299 7.20 1.90 -14.01
C ALA A 299 6.50 2.41 -12.73
N VAL A 300 6.61 3.70 -12.39
CA VAL A 300 5.85 4.29 -11.26
C VAL A 300 4.33 4.16 -11.46
N LEU A 301 3.85 4.28 -12.70
CA LEU A 301 2.44 4.09 -13.05
C LEU A 301 2.02 2.61 -13.07
N GLU A 302 2.88 1.70 -13.54
CA GLU A 302 2.61 0.25 -13.70
C GLU A 302 2.81 -0.54 -12.40
N ASP A 303 3.84 -0.20 -11.63
CA ASP A 303 4.13 -0.75 -10.30
C ASP A 303 3.24 -0.10 -9.23
N GLU A 304 2.36 0.83 -9.63
CA GLU A 304 1.39 1.55 -8.79
C GLU A 304 1.98 2.20 -7.54
N VAL A 305 3.24 2.62 -7.62
CA VAL A 305 3.95 3.34 -6.55
C VAL A 305 3.31 4.72 -6.31
N PHE A 306 2.60 5.27 -7.30
CA PHE A 306 1.88 6.54 -7.21
C PHE A 306 0.42 6.35 -7.66
N THR A 307 -0.52 6.55 -6.72
CA THR A 307 -1.96 6.24 -6.93
C THR A 307 -2.87 7.46 -6.96
N ASP A 308 -2.33 8.68 -6.89
CA ASP A 308 -3.14 9.90 -6.93
C ASP A 308 -3.65 10.15 -8.36
N PRO A 309 -4.88 10.67 -8.57
CA PRO A 309 -5.49 10.92 -9.90
C PRO A 309 -4.89 12.15 -10.61
N GLN A 310 -3.62 12.39 -10.33
CA GLN A 310 -2.82 13.51 -10.72
C GLN A 310 -1.60 12.95 -11.43
N CYS A 311 -1.01 13.71 -12.34
CA CYS A 311 0.26 13.31 -12.92
C CYS A 311 1.30 13.19 -11.78
N PRO A 312 2.02 12.06 -11.63
CA PRO A 312 3.04 11.86 -10.58
C PRO A 312 4.17 12.89 -10.56
N PHE A 313 4.27 13.71 -11.60
CA PHE A 313 5.36 14.66 -11.79
C PHE A 313 4.95 16.11 -11.60
N CYS A 314 3.85 16.54 -12.24
CA CYS A 314 3.39 17.92 -12.15
C CYS A 314 2.22 18.09 -11.18
N LEU A 315 1.69 17.00 -10.61
CA LEU A 315 0.56 16.95 -9.69
C LEU A 315 -0.75 17.52 -10.26
N LEU A 316 -0.77 18.02 -11.49
CA LEU A 316 -1.98 18.45 -12.15
C LEU A 316 -2.94 17.26 -12.39
N PRO A 317 -4.26 17.49 -12.31
CA PRO A 317 -5.27 16.48 -12.61
C PRO A 317 -5.05 15.88 -14.01
N TYR A 318 -4.89 14.57 -14.08
CA TYR A 318 -4.68 13.83 -15.32
C TYR A 318 -5.25 12.43 -15.18
N GLU A 319 -5.97 11.92 -16.18
CA GLU A 319 -6.44 10.54 -16.13
C GLU A 319 -5.23 9.60 -16.25
N LEU A 320 -4.88 8.88 -15.18
CA LEU A 320 -3.67 8.05 -15.15
C LEU A 320 -3.64 6.98 -16.25
N ALA A 321 -4.79 6.43 -16.63
CA ALA A 321 -4.89 5.47 -17.73
C ALA A 321 -4.54 6.13 -19.08
N GLN A 322 -5.03 7.35 -19.33
CA GLN A 322 -4.62 8.13 -20.50
C GLN A 322 -3.16 8.55 -20.42
N LEU A 323 -2.67 8.94 -19.23
CA LEU A 323 -1.26 9.26 -19.02
C LEU A 323 -0.39 8.04 -19.34
N GLN A 324 -0.78 6.86 -18.88
CA GLN A 324 -0.07 5.62 -19.14
C GLN A 324 -0.08 5.26 -20.63
N GLU A 325 -1.22 5.42 -21.31
CA GLU A 325 -1.34 5.23 -22.76
C GLU A 325 -0.48 6.25 -23.52
N GLU A 326 -0.48 7.52 -23.12
CA GLU A 326 0.30 8.59 -23.74
C GLU A 326 1.80 8.43 -23.48
N VAL A 327 2.20 8.09 -22.25
CA VAL A 327 3.57 7.73 -21.92
C VAL A 327 3.99 6.51 -22.75
N GLY A 328 3.09 5.53 -22.92
CA GLY A 328 3.27 4.39 -23.82
C GLY A 328 3.54 4.82 -25.26
N LYS A 329 2.68 5.64 -25.87
CA LYS A 329 2.85 6.17 -27.24
C LYS A 329 4.12 7.01 -27.39
N ARG A 330 4.48 7.79 -26.36
CA ARG A 330 5.72 8.58 -26.37
C ARG A 330 6.95 7.69 -26.28
N LEU A 331 6.90 6.60 -25.53
CA LEU A 331 7.96 5.59 -25.51
C LEU A 331 8.05 4.85 -26.85
N GLU A 332 6.92 4.47 -27.47
CA GLU A 332 6.90 3.90 -28.83
C GLU A 332 7.55 4.86 -29.85
N ALA A 333 7.26 6.16 -29.76
CA ALA A 333 7.89 7.17 -30.62
C ALA A 333 9.41 7.33 -30.37
N LEU A 334 9.91 6.89 -29.21
CA LEU A 334 11.32 6.91 -28.84
C LEU A 334 12.00 5.55 -29.03
N GLU A 335 11.25 4.49 -29.33
CA GLU A 335 11.74 3.10 -29.38
C GLU A 335 12.89 2.94 -30.38
N ALA A 336 12.79 3.57 -31.54
CA ALA A 336 13.86 3.54 -32.55
C ALA A 336 15.17 4.15 -32.03
N LEU A 337 15.09 5.24 -31.25
CA LEU A 337 16.26 5.89 -30.66
C LEU A 337 16.81 5.09 -29.47
N GLN A 338 15.93 4.50 -28.66
CA GLN A 338 16.30 3.60 -27.57
C GLN A 338 17.04 2.38 -28.10
N LYS A 339 16.55 1.77 -29.18
CA LYS A 339 17.21 0.65 -29.85
C LYS A 339 18.61 1.02 -30.35
N GLN A 340 18.79 2.22 -30.88
CA GLN A 340 20.12 2.70 -31.28
C GLN A 340 21.07 2.84 -30.07
N LEU A 341 20.56 3.28 -28.91
CA LEU A 341 21.33 3.33 -27.66
C LEU A 341 21.66 1.92 -27.15
N ASP A 342 20.71 0.98 -27.20
CA ASP A 342 20.92 -0.41 -26.76
C ASP A 342 21.96 -1.12 -27.65
N GLU A 343 21.88 -0.90 -28.97
CA GLU A 343 22.91 -1.35 -29.91
C GLU A 343 24.28 -0.72 -29.59
N ALA A 344 24.33 0.59 -29.28
CA ALA A 344 25.57 1.22 -28.83
C ALA A 344 26.06 0.66 -27.48
N GLY A 345 25.15 0.26 -26.59
CA GLY A 345 25.46 -0.41 -25.33
C GLY A 345 26.12 -1.77 -25.55
N THR A 346 25.64 -2.55 -26.51
CA THR A 346 26.29 -3.82 -26.88
C THR A 346 27.70 -3.59 -27.41
N LEU A 347 27.92 -2.57 -28.24
CA LEU A 347 29.26 -2.19 -28.71
C LEU A 347 30.16 -1.70 -27.57
N LYS A 348 29.59 -0.96 -26.61
CA LYS A 348 30.30 -0.51 -25.40
C LYS A 348 30.77 -1.68 -24.56
N ASP A 349 29.94 -2.71 -24.41
CA ASP A 349 30.28 -3.92 -23.65
C ASP A 349 31.39 -4.71 -24.35
N THR A 350 31.31 -4.89 -25.67
CA THR A 350 32.39 -5.48 -26.48
C THR A 350 33.70 -4.69 -26.36
N LEU A 351 33.63 -3.36 -26.48
CA LEU A 351 34.80 -2.49 -26.32
C LEU A 351 35.39 -2.57 -24.90
N ALA A 352 34.54 -2.61 -23.88
CA ALA A 352 35.00 -2.76 -22.50
C ALA A 352 35.76 -4.09 -22.31
N GLU A 353 35.29 -5.16 -22.94
CA GLU A 353 35.96 -6.47 -22.92
C GLU A 353 37.34 -6.42 -23.57
N THR A 354 37.49 -5.79 -24.74
CA THR A 354 38.79 -5.69 -25.42
C THR A 354 39.78 -4.81 -24.66
N VAL A 355 39.32 -3.73 -24.03
CA VAL A 355 40.15 -2.92 -23.10
C VAL A 355 40.64 -3.75 -21.92
N ILE A 356 39.77 -4.57 -21.31
CA ILE A 356 40.13 -5.42 -20.19
C ILE A 356 41.16 -6.46 -20.62
N ASN A 357 40.97 -7.11 -21.78
CA ASN A 357 41.89 -8.09 -22.32
C ASN A 357 43.28 -7.50 -22.58
N ALA A 358 43.37 -6.34 -23.24
CA ALA A 358 44.63 -5.62 -23.42
C ALA A 358 45.27 -5.24 -22.06
N GLY A 359 44.47 -4.82 -21.08
CA GLY A 359 44.91 -4.53 -19.71
C GLY A 359 45.49 -5.74 -18.96
N LEU A 360 44.95 -6.93 -19.20
CA LEU A 360 45.46 -8.18 -18.65
C LEU A 360 46.76 -8.61 -19.35
N ASN A 361 46.81 -8.54 -20.68
CA ASN A 361 48.01 -8.88 -21.45
C ASN A 361 49.19 -7.96 -21.11
N THR A 362 48.95 -6.65 -20.98
CA THR A 362 49.96 -5.71 -20.50
C THR A 362 50.46 -6.05 -19.08
N LYS A 363 49.58 -6.47 -18.17
CA LYS A 363 49.98 -6.96 -16.84
C LYS A 363 50.91 -8.17 -16.95
N THR A 364 50.51 -9.19 -17.71
CA THR A 364 51.26 -10.43 -17.88
C THR A 364 52.66 -10.16 -18.46
N ILE A 365 52.75 -9.32 -19.49
CA ILE A 365 54.03 -8.97 -20.11
C ILE A 365 54.96 -8.28 -19.11
N MET A 366 54.43 -7.32 -18.35
CA MET A 366 55.19 -6.56 -17.36
C MET A 366 55.72 -7.45 -16.23
N GLU A 367 54.91 -8.38 -15.74
CA GLU A 367 55.26 -9.25 -14.62
C GLU A 367 56.20 -10.40 -15.03
N THR A 368 56.11 -10.88 -16.27
CA THR A 368 56.80 -12.11 -16.71
C THR A 368 58.12 -11.87 -17.46
N TYR A 369 58.28 -10.73 -18.13
CA TYR A 369 59.40 -10.50 -19.06
C TYR A 369 60.27 -9.27 -18.73
N SER A 370 60.07 -8.66 -17.56
CA SER A 370 60.79 -7.44 -17.15
C SER A 370 62.31 -7.62 -16.97
N ASP A 371 62.78 -8.86 -16.80
CA ASP A 371 64.19 -9.22 -16.68
C ASP A 371 64.92 -9.36 -18.05
N LEU A 372 64.18 -9.44 -19.16
CA LEU A 372 64.76 -9.49 -20.50
C LEU A 372 65.20 -8.09 -20.95
N LYS A 373 66.46 -7.74 -20.67
CA LYS A 373 67.03 -6.40 -20.92
C LYS A 373 66.88 -5.90 -22.36
N ASP A 374 66.89 -6.80 -23.33
CA ASP A 374 66.76 -6.48 -24.77
C ASP A 374 65.34 -6.00 -25.16
N PHE A 375 64.38 -6.04 -24.21
CA PHE A 375 62.98 -5.64 -24.39
C PHE A 375 62.55 -4.53 -23.43
N SER A 376 63.51 -3.75 -22.91
CA SER A 376 63.20 -2.66 -21.96
C SER A 376 62.24 -1.62 -22.52
N SER A 377 62.28 -1.33 -23.83
CA SER A 377 61.37 -0.39 -24.49
C SER A 377 59.91 -0.84 -24.43
N LEU A 378 59.66 -2.14 -24.67
CA LEU A 378 58.32 -2.74 -24.52
C LEU A 378 57.81 -2.59 -23.09
N ILE A 379 58.65 -2.88 -22.09
CA ILE A 379 58.26 -2.81 -20.68
C ILE A 379 57.92 -1.37 -20.27
N GLU A 380 58.66 -0.37 -20.77
CA GLU A 380 58.34 1.04 -20.56
C GLU A 380 56.99 1.43 -21.20
N ALA A 381 56.74 1.00 -22.45
CA ALA A 381 55.48 1.25 -23.14
C ALA A 381 54.29 0.61 -22.41
N VAL A 382 54.44 -0.65 -21.98
CA VAL A 382 53.43 -1.38 -21.19
C VAL A 382 53.12 -0.66 -19.88
N LYS A 383 54.16 -0.22 -19.16
CA LYS A 383 54.02 0.48 -17.87
C LYS A 383 53.30 1.82 -18.02
N SER A 384 53.52 2.51 -19.14
CA SER A 384 52.88 3.80 -19.45
C SER A 384 51.43 3.64 -19.89
N ALA A 385 51.14 2.65 -20.75
CA ALA A 385 49.81 2.44 -21.31
C ALA A 385 48.81 1.77 -20.34
N ARG A 386 49.27 0.94 -19.40
CA ARG A 386 48.39 0.21 -18.47
C ARG A 386 47.45 1.11 -17.64
N PRO A 387 47.91 2.17 -16.93
CA PRO A 387 47.01 3.06 -16.22
C PRO A 387 46.04 3.77 -17.17
N LYS A 388 46.48 4.09 -18.38
CA LYS A 388 45.67 4.74 -19.43
C LYS A 388 44.52 3.85 -19.92
N LEU A 389 44.74 2.55 -20.06
CA LEU A 389 43.68 1.57 -20.36
C LEU A 389 42.62 1.51 -19.26
N ARG A 390 43.04 1.56 -17.98
CA ARG A 390 42.12 1.60 -16.85
C ARG A 390 41.27 2.88 -16.84
N ASP A 391 41.92 4.03 -17.10
CA ASP A 391 41.23 5.31 -17.15
C ASP A 391 40.27 5.36 -18.34
N TYR A 392 40.65 4.82 -19.50
CA TYR A 392 39.77 4.67 -20.67
C TYR A 392 38.49 3.91 -20.33
N LEU A 393 38.61 2.75 -19.66
CA LEU A 393 37.44 1.95 -19.26
C LEU A 393 36.51 2.72 -18.32
N LYS A 394 37.07 3.51 -17.40
CA LYS A 394 36.32 4.34 -16.47
C LYS A 394 35.55 5.44 -17.20
N GLU A 395 36.22 6.19 -18.08
CA GLU A 395 35.61 7.26 -18.85
C GLU A 395 34.57 6.73 -19.84
N LEU A 396 34.79 5.55 -20.44
CA LEU A 396 33.84 4.88 -21.33
C LEU A 396 32.51 4.60 -20.61
N LYS A 397 32.58 4.00 -19.42
CA LYS A 397 31.39 3.71 -18.59
C LYS A 397 30.69 5.01 -18.18
N SER A 398 31.45 5.98 -17.67
CA SER A 398 30.89 7.25 -17.22
C SER A 398 30.20 8.03 -18.35
N ALA A 399 30.82 8.08 -19.54
CA ALA A 399 30.26 8.80 -20.68
C ALA A 399 28.95 8.17 -21.14
N PHE A 400 28.88 6.84 -21.22
CA PHE A 400 27.68 6.10 -21.61
C PHE A 400 26.53 6.29 -20.61
N ASP A 401 26.81 6.13 -19.31
CA ASP A 401 25.80 6.28 -18.25
C ASP A 401 25.22 7.70 -18.20
N ASP A 402 26.10 8.71 -18.32
CA ASP A 402 25.72 10.13 -18.30
C ASP A 402 25.13 10.64 -19.63
N LYS A 403 25.15 9.80 -20.68
CA LYS A 403 24.77 10.14 -22.07
C LYS A 403 25.53 11.33 -22.61
N LYS A 404 26.84 11.39 -22.32
CA LYS A 404 27.77 12.43 -22.80
C LYS A 404 28.58 11.89 -23.96
N VAL A 405 29.05 12.82 -24.81
CA VAL A 405 30.04 12.50 -25.84
C VAL A 405 31.25 11.87 -25.15
N PHE A 406 31.63 10.68 -25.61
CA PHE A 406 32.82 10.01 -25.11
C PHE A 406 34.06 10.62 -25.77
N GLU A 407 35.02 11.02 -24.94
CA GLU A 407 36.32 11.47 -25.38
C GLU A 407 37.39 10.57 -24.78
N SER A 408 38.29 10.08 -25.63
CA SER A 408 39.44 9.28 -25.20
C SER A 408 40.32 10.11 -24.24
N PRO A 409 40.89 9.51 -23.18
CA PRO A 409 41.76 10.23 -22.26
C PRO A 409 42.94 10.92 -22.98
N ALA A 410 43.34 12.09 -22.50
CA ALA A 410 44.43 12.85 -23.11
C ALA A 410 45.72 12.02 -23.26
N GLY A 411 46.25 12.00 -24.49
CA GLY A 411 47.46 11.26 -24.86
C GLY A 411 47.28 9.75 -25.04
N PHE A 412 46.06 9.21 -24.85
CA PHE A 412 45.79 7.77 -24.94
C PHE A 412 46.13 7.20 -26.32
N ASP A 413 45.69 7.83 -27.41
CA ASP A 413 45.93 7.31 -28.76
C ASP A 413 47.44 7.26 -29.11
N THR A 414 48.23 8.19 -28.56
CA THR A 414 49.67 8.21 -28.73
C THR A 414 50.32 7.06 -27.96
N GLU A 415 49.93 6.86 -26.71
CA GLU A 415 50.38 5.75 -25.85
C GLU A 415 50.03 4.39 -26.46
N LEU A 416 48.80 4.24 -26.96
CA LEU A 416 48.33 3.00 -27.56
C LEU A 416 49.06 2.67 -28.86
N LYS A 417 49.31 3.66 -29.72
CA LYS A 417 50.12 3.48 -30.93
C LYS A 417 51.56 3.10 -30.61
N ALA A 418 52.15 3.74 -29.59
CA ALA A 418 53.49 3.39 -29.12
C ALA A 418 53.52 1.94 -28.58
N LEU A 419 52.55 1.57 -27.74
CA LEU A 419 52.41 0.21 -27.22
C LEU A 419 52.30 -0.83 -28.35
N ARG A 420 51.46 -0.57 -29.35
CA ARG A 420 51.29 -1.46 -30.51
C ARG A 420 52.60 -1.62 -31.28
N ALA A 421 53.27 -0.51 -31.61
CA ALA A 421 54.52 -0.54 -32.39
C ALA A 421 55.66 -1.23 -31.64
N GLU A 422 55.80 -0.98 -30.34
CA GLU A 422 56.78 -1.66 -29.48
C GLU A 422 56.45 -3.14 -29.32
N SER A 423 55.17 -3.51 -29.22
CA SER A 423 54.74 -4.92 -29.15
C SER A 423 55.06 -5.66 -30.45
N GLU A 424 54.76 -5.06 -31.61
CA GLU A 424 55.10 -5.63 -32.92
C GLU A 424 56.62 -5.78 -33.11
N THR A 425 57.38 -4.75 -32.75
CA THR A 425 58.86 -4.77 -32.78
C THR A 425 59.41 -5.85 -31.85
N ALA A 426 58.86 -5.96 -30.63
CA ALA A 426 59.26 -6.99 -29.68
C ALA A 426 58.90 -8.40 -30.17
N ALA A 427 57.77 -8.60 -30.86
CA ALA A 427 57.40 -9.90 -31.39
C ALA A 427 58.41 -10.36 -32.47
N GLU A 428 58.73 -9.49 -33.43
CA GLU A 428 59.74 -9.80 -34.46
C GLU A 428 61.16 -9.92 -33.87
N HIS A 429 61.50 -9.09 -32.87
CA HIS A 429 62.79 -9.21 -32.19
C HIS A 429 62.90 -10.55 -31.43
N ALA A 430 61.85 -10.97 -30.71
CA ALA A 430 61.82 -12.26 -30.02
C ALA A 430 61.96 -13.43 -31.02
N LYS A 431 61.28 -13.35 -32.16
CA LYS A 431 61.37 -14.33 -33.25
C LYS A 431 62.75 -14.39 -33.89
N GLU A 432 63.41 -13.25 -34.12
CA GLU A 432 64.79 -13.21 -34.61
C GLU A 432 65.79 -13.72 -33.56
N ALA A 433 65.62 -13.34 -32.30
CA ALA A 433 66.43 -13.81 -31.19
C ALA A 433 66.32 -15.33 -31.05
N ALA A 434 65.10 -15.88 -31.19
CA ALA A 434 64.87 -17.33 -31.22
C ALA A 434 65.58 -18.01 -32.41
N LYS A 435 65.55 -17.42 -33.62
CA LYS A 435 66.26 -17.95 -34.79
C LYS A 435 67.79 -17.95 -34.61
N LYS A 436 68.35 -16.90 -33.98
CA LYS A 436 69.79 -16.78 -33.71
C LYS A 436 70.34 -17.87 -32.77
N LEU A 437 69.47 -18.52 -31.99
CA LEU A 437 69.87 -19.63 -31.11
C LEU A 437 70.30 -20.90 -31.88
N GLN A 438 69.95 -21.00 -33.17
CA GLN A 438 70.28 -22.13 -34.06
C GLN A 438 69.89 -23.49 -33.46
N LEU A 439 68.63 -23.61 -33.02
CA LEU A 439 68.09 -24.82 -32.42
C LEU A 439 68.04 -25.97 -33.44
N THR A 440 68.40 -27.17 -32.99
CA THR A 440 68.18 -28.43 -33.71
C THR A 440 66.69 -28.74 -33.87
N GLU A 441 66.32 -29.64 -34.78
CA GLU A 441 64.92 -30.06 -34.96
C GLU A 441 64.30 -30.67 -33.69
N LEU A 442 65.11 -31.35 -32.86
CA LEU A 442 64.65 -31.85 -31.57
C LEU A 442 64.39 -30.70 -30.58
N GLU A 443 65.32 -29.75 -30.47
CA GLU A 443 65.20 -28.59 -29.59
C GLU A 443 64.00 -27.70 -29.96
N LYS A 444 63.67 -27.57 -31.25
CA LYS A 444 62.44 -26.89 -31.72
C LYS A 444 61.18 -27.59 -31.25
N LYS A 445 61.12 -28.92 -31.36
CA LYS A 445 59.98 -29.72 -30.88
C LYS A 445 59.82 -29.60 -29.35
N VAL A 446 60.93 -29.66 -28.62
CA VAL A 446 60.97 -29.48 -27.16
C VAL A 446 60.44 -28.10 -26.77
N ALA A 447 60.95 -27.03 -27.38
CA ALA A 447 60.49 -25.67 -27.07
C ALA A 447 59.01 -25.45 -27.38
N ALA A 448 58.50 -26.02 -28.48
CA ALA A 448 57.07 -25.96 -28.82
C ALA A 448 56.20 -26.72 -27.81
N ALA A 449 56.63 -27.91 -27.37
CA ALA A 449 55.92 -28.69 -26.36
C ALA A 449 55.87 -27.96 -25.01
N LEU A 450 57.01 -27.41 -24.54
CA LEU A 450 57.07 -26.60 -23.31
C LEU A 450 56.14 -25.37 -23.38
N THR A 451 56.14 -24.67 -24.52
CA THR A 451 55.28 -23.49 -24.73
C THR A 451 53.79 -23.87 -24.70
N ARG A 452 53.42 -24.97 -25.34
CA ARG A 452 52.04 -25.50 -25.32
C ARG A 452 51.62 -25.90 -23.91
N LEU A 453 52.47 -26.65 -23.20
CA LEU A 453 52.22 -27.08 -21.82
C LEU A 453 52.02 -25.90 -20.88
N LYS A 454 52.86 -24.86 -20.98
CA LYS A 454 52.73 -23.66 -20.15
C LYS A 454 51.45 -22.89 -20.48
N THR A 455 51.14 -22.69 -21.76
CA THR A 455 49.91 -22.00 -22.20
C THR A 455 48.67 -22.67 -21.60
N VAL A 456 48.58 -24.00 -21.72
CA VAL A 456 47.44 -24.76 -21.18
C VAL A 456 47.46 -24.74 -19.65
N SER A 457 48.63 -24.86 -19.02
CA SER A 457 48.78 -24.77 -17.56
C SER A 457 48.21 -23.45 -17.01
N ASP A 458 48.55 -22.33 -17.64
CA ASP A 458 48.08 -21.00 -17.22
C ASP A 458 46.57 -20.84 -17.47
N GLN A 459 46.08 -21.31 -18.61
CA GLN A 459 44.64 -21.33 -18.91
C GLN A 459 43.83 -22.14 -17.90
N VAL A 460 44.34 -23.31 -17.46
CA VAL A 460 43.70 -24.15 -16.46
C VAL A 460 43.66 -23.47 -15.09
N ASN A 461 44.76 -22.82 -14.69
CA ASN A 461 44.83 -22.10 -13.42
C ASN A 461 43.81 -20.93 -13.37
N ASP A 462 43.74 -20.13 -14.44
CA ASP A 462 42.77 -19.05 -14.55
C ASP A 462 41.33 -19.59 -14.61
N PHE A 463 41.12 -20.69 -15.32
CA PHE A 463 39.81 -21.33 -15.45
C PHE A 463 39.29 -21.79 -14.09
N GLU A 464 40.14 -22.43 -13.30
CA GLU A 464 39.82 -22.87 -11.93
C GLU A 464 39.52 -21.66 -11.01
N SER A 465 40.31 -20.59 -11.12
CA SER A 465 40.06 -19.34 -10.38
C SER A 465 38.69 -18.73 -10.70
N TYR A 466 38.34 -18.58 -11.99
CA TYR A 466 37.04 -18.05 -12.39
C TYR A 466 35.87 -18.99 -12.07
N GLN A 467 36.08 -20.31 -12.11
CA GLN A 467 35.10 -21.29 -11.64
C GLN A 467 34.81 -21.10 -10.14
N ASN A 468 35.84 -20.89 -9.32
CA ASN A 468 35.68 -20.65 -7.90
C ASN A 468 34.89 -19.37 -7.61
N ILE A 469 35.20 -18.27 -8.32
CA ILE A 469 34.43 -17.02 -8.25
C ILE A 469 32.97 -17.28 -8.60
N LYS A 470 32.71 -17.88 -9.77
CA LYS A 470 31.36 -18.21 -10.23
C LYS A 470 30.61 -19.05 -9.21
N GLY A 471 31.25 -20.10 -8.68
CA GLY A 471 30.67 -21.01 -7.70
C GLY A 471 30.30 -20.31 -6.39
N ALA A 472 31.13 -19.36 -5.92
CA ALA A 472 30.84 -18.56 -4.73
C ALA A 472 29.58 -17.69 -4.90
N TYR A 473 29.42 -17.04 -6.06
CA TYR A 473 28.21 -16.27 -6.37
C TYR A 473 26.98 -17.17 -6.54
N GLU A 474 27.09 -18.28 -7.27
CA GLU A 474 25.98 -19.23 -7.46
C GLU A 474 25.50 -19.81 -6.13
N ALA A 475 26.40 -20.15 -5.21
CA ALA A 475 26.04 -20.62 -3.87
C ALA A 475 25.23 -19.56 -3.09
N GLN A 476 25.62 -18.29 -3.15
CA GLN A 476 24.89 -17.19 -2.51
C GLN A 476 23.51 -16.96 -3.15
N ILE A 477 23.43 -16.95 -4.48
CA ILE A 477 22.18 -16.77 -5.24
C ILE A 477 21.19 -17.90 -4.92
N ILE A 478 21.65 -19.15 -4.89
CA ILE A 478 20.83 -20.33 -4.54
C ILE A 478 20.35 -20.23 -3.09
N THR A 479 21.23 -19.85 -2.17
CA THR A 479 20.90 -19.68 -0.74
C THR A 479 19.83 -18.61 -0.55
N LEU A 480 20.02 -17.42 -1.14
CA LEU A 480 19.05 -16.33 -1.06
C LEU A 480 17.72 -16.69 -1.73
N SER A 481 17.75 -17.39 -2.86
CA SER A 481 16.52 -17.86 -3.51
C SER A 481 15.75 -18.81 -2.60
N SER A 482 16.43 -19.76 -1.95
CA SER A 482 15.81 -20.71 -1.01
C SER A 482 15.22 -20.01 0.22
N ILE A 483 15.92 -19.02 0.77
CA ILE A 483 15.43 -18.19 1.88
C ILE A 483 14.19 -17.41 1.45
N LEU A 484 14.22 -16.78 0.27
CA LEU A 484 13.13 -15.99 -0.26
C LEU A 484 11.87 -16.86 -0.48
N ASP A 485 12.03 -18.05 -1.08
CA ASP A 485 10.92 -18.97 -1.32
C ASP A 485 10.27 -19.46 -0.02
N ALA A 486 11.10 -19.80 0.98
CA ALA A 486 10.61 -20.19 2.31
C ALA A 486 9.89 -19.02 3.01
N PHE A 487 10.45 -17.81 2.91
CA PHE A 487 9.89 -16.61 3.49
C PHE A 487 8.51 -16.28 2.88
N ILE A 488 8.39 -16.30 1.55
CA ILE A 488 7.13 -16.03 0.85
C ILE A 488 6.02 -16.97 1.31
N LYS A 489 6.33 -18.27 1.48
CA LYS A 489 5.36 -19.26 2.00
C LYS A 489 4.85 -18.89 3.39
N VAL A 490 5.74 -18.54 4.31
CA VAL A 490 5.37 -18.14 5.69
C VAL A 490 4.57 -16.84 5.67
N GLN A 491 5.02 -15.85 4.91
CA GLN A 491 4.34 -14.56 4.78
C GLN A 491 2.91 -14.74 4.26
N ASN A 492 2.74 -15.48 3.17
CA ASN A 492 1.44 -15.68 2.54
C ASN A 492 0.50 -16.50 3.43
N GLY A 493 1.02 -17.52 4.12
CA GLY A 493 0.23 -18.30 5.08
C GLY A 493 -0.27 -17.44 6.25
N ALA A 494 0.59 -16.59 6.81
CA ALA A 494 0.22 -15.73 7.92
C ALA A 494 -0.73 -14.59 7.50
N LEU A 495 -0.54 -13.99 6.33
CA LEU A 495 -1.49 -13.02 5.77
C LEU A 495 -2.86 -13.67 5.50
N GLN A 496 -2.89 -14.88 4.95
CA GLN A 496 -4.14 -15.61 4.72
C GLN A 496 -4.89 -15.88 6.03
N ALA A 497 -4.20 -16.24 7.11
CA ALA A 497 -4.84 -16.43 8.43
C ALA A 497 -5.50 -15.13 8.96
N VAL A 498 -4.87 -13.98 8.72
CA VAL A 498 -5.46 -12.68 9.06
C VAL A 498 -6.68 -12.38 8.18
N LEU A 499 -6.57 -12.61 6.87
CA LEU A 499 -7.70 -12.45 5.94
C LEU A 499 -8.88 -13.36 6.29
N ASP A 500 -8.62 -14.58 6.76
CA ASP A 500 -9.66 -15.51 7.19
C ASP A 500 -10.42 -14.96 8.42
N THR A 501 -9.70 -14.38 9.37
CA THR A 501 -10.30 -13.74 10.55
C THR A 501 -11.18 -12.55 10.16
N ILE A 502 -10.70 -11.70 9.25
CA ILE A 502 -11.49 -10.58 8.72
C ILE A 502 -12.70 -11.08 7.93
N SER A 503 -12.53 -12.17 7.19
CA SER A 503 -13.55 -12.72 6.30
C SER A 503 -14.76 -13.27 7.03
N ASP A 504 -14.59 -13.83 8.23
CA ASP A 504 -15.70 -14.31 9.05
C ASP A 504 -16.66 -13.16 9.41
N ASP A 505 -16.09 -12.03 9.81
CA ASP A 505 -16.82 -10.79 10.12
C ASP A 505 -17.47 -10.18 8.87
N VAL A 506 -16.71 -10.05 7.79
CA VAL A 506 -17.19 -9.54 6.51
C VAL A 506 -18.37 -10.35 6.01
N GLY A 507 -18.26 -11.68 6.00
CA GLY A 507 -19.34 -12.57 5.57
C GLY A 507 -20.58 -12.41 6.45
N LYS A 508 -20.40 -12.41 7.77
CA LYS A 508 -21.50 -12.21 8.74
C LYS A 508 -22.23 -10.88 8.51
N PHE A 509 -21.48 -9.80 8.39
CA PHE A 509 -22.03 -8.45 8.22
C PHE A 509 -22.69 -8.27 6.86
N TYR A 510 -22.08 -8.80 5.79
CA TYR A 510 -22.65 -8.77 4.46
C TYR A 510 -23.99 -9.50 4.38
N THR A 511 -24.09 -10.71 4.95
CA THR A 511 -25.35 -11.47 5.00
C THR A 511 -26.44 -10.74 5.79
N ALA A 512 -26.07 -9.98 6.82
CA ALA A 512 -27.04 -9.16 7.57
C ALA A 512 -27.60 -8.00 6.72
N LEU A 513 -26.81 -7.45 5.79
CA LEU A 513 -27.25 -6.40 4.86
C LEU A 513 -28.03 -6.96 3.66
N HIS A 514 -27.65 -8.12 3.13
CA HIS A 514 -28.19 -8.69 1.88
C HIS A 514 -28.97 -9.99 2.10
N SER A 515 -29.74 -10.05 3.19
CA SER A 515 -30.48 -11.27 3.54
C SER A 515 -31.44 -11.68 2.41
N LYS A 516 -31.35 -12.94 1.96
CA LYS A 516 -32.18 -13.57 0.91
C LYS A 516 -31.82 -13.21 -0.54
N GLU A 517 -30.65 -12.64 -0.78
CA GLU A 517 -30.12 -12.41 -2.13
C GLU A 517 -29.19 -13.55 -2.58
N SER A 518 -28.90 -13.66 -3.88
CA SER A 518 -28.13 -14.78 -4.47
C SER A 518 -26.60 -14.62 -4.36
N VAL A 519 -26.13 -13.92 -3.32
CA VAL A 519 -24.71 -13.64 -3.06
C VAL A 519 -24.34 -14.19 -1.69
N ASP A 520 -23.51 -15.22 -1.67
CA ASP A 520 -23.12 -15.93 -0.45
C ASP A 520 -21.59 -16.03 -0.32
N LYS A 521 -21.11 -16.41 0.88
CA LYS A 521 -19.69 -16.69 1.17
C LYS A 521 -18.74 -15.56 0.75
N VAL A 522 -19.13 -14.31 0.98
CA VAL A 522 -18.28 -13.15 0.76
C VAL A 522 -17.11 -13.19 1.74
N ARG A 523 -15.89 -13.13 1.21
CA ARG A 523 -14.64 -13.17 1.98
C ARG A 523 -13.51 -12.46 1.23
N LEU A 524 -12.43 -12.10 1.92
CA LEU A 524 -11.16 -11.74 1.28
C LEU A 524 -10.24 -12.95 1.21
N THR A 525 -9.46 -13.04 0.13
CA THR A 525 -8.51 -14.14 -0.07
C THR A 525 -7.28 -13.67 -0.82
N MET A 526 -6.17 -14.38 -0.63
CA MET A 526 -5.01 -14.26 -1.50
C MET A 526 -5.37 -14.73 -2.92
N VAL A 527 -4.82 -14.04 -3.93
CA VAL A 527 -4.93 -14.36 -5.35
C VAL A 527 -3.55 -14.30 -5.98
N GLY A 528 -3.04 -15.46 -6.42
CA GLY A 528 -1.64 -15.59 -6.83
C GLY A 528 -0.69 -15.42 -5.65
N ASP A 529 0.57 -15.07 -5.94
CA ASP A 529 1.61 -14.94 -4.92
C ASP A 529 1.56 -13.59 -4.18
N GLU A 530 0.87 -12.59 -4.74
CA GLU A 530 0.96 -11.21 -4.24
C GLU A 530 -0.34 -10.41 -4.18
N GLY A 531 -1.47 -10.96 -4.62
CA GLY A 531 -2.74 -10.23 -4.67
C GLY A 531 -3.67 -10.54 -3.50
N VAL A 532 -4.49 -9.57 -3.09
CA VAL A 532 -5.69 -9.80 -2.28
C VAL A 532 -6.93 -9.36 -3.05
N GLU A 533 -7.99 -10.16 -3.02
CA GLU A 533 -9.27 -9.82 -3.63
C GLU A 533 -10.45 -10.40 -2.85
N PHE A 534 -11.62 -9.79 -3.00
CA PHE A 534 -12.87 -10.37 -2.55
C PHE A 534 -13.29 -11.55 -3.42
N GLN A 535 -13.59 -12.65 -2.76
CA GLN A 535 -14.21 -13.84 -3.34
C GLN A 535 -15.63 -13.98 -2.79
N TYR A 536 -16.55 -14.38 -3.65
CA TYR A 536 -17.96 -14.61 -3.29
C TYR A 536 -18.56 -15.69 -4.18
N THR A 537 -19.72 -16.20 -3.79
CA THR A 537 -20.51 -17.16 -4.58
C THR A 537 -21.72 -16.42 -5.16
N PHE A 538 -21.83 -16.40 -6.49
CA PHE A 538 -22.97 -15.81 -7.21
C PHE A 538 -23.72 -16.91 -7.94
N HIS A 539 -25.00 -17.11 -7.61
CA HIS A 539 -25.83 -18.21 -8.13
C HIS A 539 -25.13 -19.59 -8.07
N GLY A 540 -24.50 -19.90 -6.94
CA GLY A 540 -23.80 -21.17 -6.71
C GLY A 540 -22.41 -21.29 -7.35
N LYS A 541 -21.91 -20.26 -8.05
CA LYS A 541 -20.57 -20.25 -8.65
C LYS A 541 -19.63 -19.29 -7.91
N THR A 542 -18.48 -19.81 -7.47
CA THR A 542 -17.40 -18.99 -6.90
C THR A 542 -16.86 -18.03 -7.96
N THR A 543 -16.71 -16.76 -7.60
CA THR A 543 -16.27 -15.73 -8.53
C THR A 543 -15.51 -14.58 -7.86
N GLN A 544 -14.79 -13.84 -8.71
CA GLN A 544 -13.96 -12.69 -8.40
C GLN A 544 -13.68 -11.92 -9.71
N PRO A 545 -13.44 -10.60 -9.68
CA PRO A 545 -13.65 -9.68 -8.55
C PRO A 545 -15.15 -9.29 -8.38
N PRO A 546 -15.54 -8.63 -7.27
CA PRO A 546 -16.91 -8.15 -7.02
C PRO A 546 -17.53 -7.35 -8.17
N ARG A 547 -16.75 -6.47 -8.79
CA ARG A 547 -17.17 -5.60 -9.91
C ARG A 547 -17.71 -6.37 -11.13
N LYS A 548 -17.45 -7.68 -11.23
CA LYS A 548 -17.91 -8.50 -12.36
C LYS A 548 -19.43 -8.68 -12.39
N TYR A 549 -20.07 -8.85 -11.24
CA TYR A 549 -21.49 -9.19 -11.15
C TYR A 549 -22.27 -8.42 -10.08
N LEU A 550 -21.59 -7.78 -9.12
CA LEU A 550 -22.26 -7.06 -8.04
C LEU A 550 -22.66 -5.64 -8.48
N SER A 551 -23.83 -5.20 -8.04
CA SER A 551 -24.32 -3.83 -8.25
C SER A 551 -23.56 -2.82 -7.38
N GLU A 552 -23.71 -1.53 -7.69
CA GLU A 552 -23.11 -0.45 -6.91
C GLU A 552 -23.53 -0.46 -5.42
N SER A 553 -24.77 -0.80 -5.11
CA SER A 553 -25.23 -0.92 -3.72
C SER A 553 -24.52 -2.07 -2.98
N HIS A 554 -24.27 -3.19 -3.66
CA HIS A 554 -23.49 -4.29 -3.09
C HIS A 554 -22.03 -3.92 -2.90
N LEU A 555 -21.41 -3.27 -3.89
CA LEU A 555 -20.03 -2.80 -3.81
C LEU A 555 -19.83 -1.85 -2.64
N ASN A 556 -20.69 -0.83 -2.50
CA ASN A 556 -20.60 0.09 -1.38
C ASN A 556 -20.84 -0.60 -0.03
N SER A 557 -21.74 -1.59 0.01
CA SER A 557 -21.93 -2.43 1.21
C SER A 557 -20.69 -3.22 1.58
N LEU A 558 -19.91 -3.73 0.60
CA LEU A 558 -18.64 -4.43 0.86
C LEU A 558 -17.62 -3.54 1.58
N GLY A 559 -17.46 -2.29 1.14
CA GLY A 559 -16.54 -1.36 1.80
C GLY A 559 -16.96 -1.06 3.24
N VAL A 560 -18.26 -0.82 3.47
CA VAL A 560 -18.79 -0.59 4.82
C VAL A 560 -18.55 -1.80 5.72
N VAL A 561 -18.87 -3.01 5.28
CA VAL A 561 -18.69 -4.20 6.13
C VAL A 561 -17.23 -4.54 6.37
N LEU A 562 -16.34 -4.30 5.40
CA LEU A 562 -14.91 -4.45 5.58
C LEU A 562 -14.37 -3.47 6.61
N PHE A 563 -14.75 -2.19 6.53
CA PHE A 563 -14.37 -1.20 7.53
C PHE A 563 -14.85 -1.61 8.93
N LEU A 564 -16.12 -2.01 9.07
CA LEU A 564 -16.68 -2.45 10.34
C LEU A 564 -15.98 -3.69 10.89
N ALA A 565 -15.65 -4.66 10.03
CA ALA A 565 -14.90 -5.86 10.41
C ALA A 565 -13.49 -5.50 10.91
N ASN A 566 -12.77 -4.67 10.14
CA ASN A 566 -11.44 -4.20 10.51
C ASN A 566 -11.45 -3.42 11.81
N ALA A 567 -12.39 -2.50 11.99
CA ALA A 567 -12.54 -1.75 13.23
C ALA A 567 -12.80 -2.67 14.43
N ARG A 568 -13.64 -3.70 14.26
CA ARG A 568 -13.93 -4.66 15.34
C ARG A 568 -12.71 -5.48 15.76
N ILE A 569 -11.87 -5.87 14.81
CA ILE A 569 -10.74 -6.77 15.04
C ILE A 569 -9.48 -5.99 15.47
N PHE A 570 -9.18 -4.89 14.81
CA PHE A 570 -7.89 -4.22 14.91
C PHE A 570 -7.87 -2.96 15.77
N ASN A 571 -9.01 -2.31 16.03
CA ASN A 571 -9.02 -1.15 16.92
C ASN A 571 -8.78 -1.59 18.37
N LYS A 572 -7.65 -1.16 18.95
CA LYS A 572 -7.23 -1.54 20.30
C LYS A 572 -7.52 -0.45 21.32
N HIS A 573 -7.67 0.79 20.87
CA HIS A 573 -7.71 1.99 21.70
C HIS A 573 -9.02 2.76 21.56
N ALA A 574 -9.69 2.75 20.41
CA ALA A 574 -10.93 3.42 20.11
C ALA A 574 -12.13 2.47 20.26
N LYS A 575 -13.17 2.96 20.95
CA LYS A 575 -14.50 2.36 21.02
C LYS A 575 -15.55 3.29 20.41
N PHE A 576 -15.13 4.10 19.44
CA PHE A 576 -15.98 5.01 18.69
C PHE A 576 -15.65 4.97 17.20
N LEU A 577 -16.64 5.24 16.36
CA LEU A 577 -16.50 5.29 14.89
C LEU A 577 -17.18 6.55 14.35
N VAL A 578 -16.65 7.08 13.25
CA VAL A 578 -17.27 8.17 12.48
C VAL A 578 -17.61 7.68 11.08
N LEU A 579 -18.88 7.78 10.71
CA LEU A 579 -19.41 7.37 9.41
C LEU A 579 -19.93 8.62 8.70
N ASP A 580 -19.16 9.17 7.78
CA ASP A 580 -19.49 10.42 7.07
C ASP A 580 -19.98 10.11 5.64
N ASP A 581 -21.28 10.34 5.40
CA ASP A 581 -21.94 10.18 4.10
C ASP A 581 -21.85 8.77 3.47
N ILE A 582 -21.87 7.70 4.27
CA ILE A 582 -21.60 6.33 3.80
C ILE A 582 -22.72 5.63 2.98
N VAL A 583 -23.89 6.24 2.74
CA VAL A 583 -25.10 5.57 2.17
C VAL A 583 -25.65 6.13 0.85
N THR A 584 -24.83 6.89 0.11
CA THR A 584 -25.22 7.58 -1.15
C THR A 584 -25.86 6.68 -2.22
N SER A 585 -25.62 5.37 -2.20
CA SER A 585 -26.12 4.39 -3.20
C SER A 585 -26.91 3.21 -2.60
N PHE A 586 -27.30 3.29 -1.33
CA PHE A 586 -28.07 2.23 -0.67
C PHE A 586 -29.57 2.39 -0.90
N ASP A 587 -30.27 1.29 -1.19
CA ASP A 587 -31.72 1.29 -1.12
C ASP A 587 -32.25 1.41 0.33
N THR A 588 -33.53 1.77 0.47
CA THR A 588 -34.17 1.95 1.78
C THR A 588 -34.13 0.69 2.65
N SER A 589 -34.11 -0.50 2.06
CA SER A 589 -34.08 -1.76 2.80
C SER A 589 -32.70 -2.03 3.38
N HIS A 590 -31.63 -1.81 2.62
CA HIS A 590 -30.22 -1.91 3.03
C HIS A 590 -29.91 -0.86 4.09
N ARG A 591 -30.38 0.38 3.93
CA ARG A 591 -30.33 1.45 4.94
C ARG A 591 -30.85 0.97 6.31
N ARG A 592 -32.06 0.42 6.36
CA ARG A 592 -32.63 -0.08 7.63
C ARG A 592 -31.87 -1.29 8.18
N ARG A 593 -31.38 -2.19 7.31
CA ARG A 593 -30.58 -3.34 7.73
C ARG A 593 -29.22 -2.91 8.31
N LEU A 594 -28.59 -1.86 7.77
CA LEU A 594 -27.37 -1.26 8.30
C LEU A 594 -27.59 -0.73 9.72
N LEU A 595 -28.67 0.00 9.99
CA LEU A 595 -28.99 0.45 11.36
C LEU A 595 -29.18 -0.72 12.32
N ARG A 596 -29.83 -1.80 11.87
CA ARG A 596 -29.99 -3.01 12.69
C ARG A 596 -28.64 -3.69 12.95
N LEU A 597 -27.76 -3.73 11.96
CA LEU A 597 -26.40 -4.26 12.10
C LEU A 597 -25.62 -3.45 13.16
N LEU A 598 -25.57 -2.12 13.01
CA LEU A 598 -24.89 -1.23 13.95
C LEU A 598 -25.46 -1.38 15.37
N ARG A 599 -26.79 -1.43 15.50
CA ARG A 599 -27.44 -1.64 16.80
C ARG A 599 -27.10 -3.00 17.41
N ASN A 600 -27.07 -4.07 16.63
CA ASN A 600 -26.94 -5.42 17.17
C ASN A 600 -25.46 -5.79 17.44
N GLU A 601 -24.56 -5.45 16.51
CA GLU A 601 -23.14 -5.85 16.56
C GLU A 601 -22.23 -4.78 17.16
N PHE A 602 -22.66 -3.52 17.19
CA PHE A 602 -21.88 -2.38 17.67
C PHE A 602 -22.59 -1.60 18.81
N SER A 603 -23.49 -2.25 19.56
CA SER A 603 -24.24 -1.62 20.66
C SER A 603 -23.37 -1.00 21.76
N ASP A 604 -22.19 -1.56 21.97
CA ASP A 604 -21.19 -1.12 22.95
C ASP A 604 -20.24 -0.04 22.39
N TRP A 605 -20.32 0.27 21.09
CA TRP A 605 -19.55 1.32 20.44
C TRP A 605 -20.32 2.65 20.41
N GLN A 606 -19.58 3.76 20.45
CA GLN A 606 -20.13 5.07 20.12
C GLN A 606 -20.04 5.30 18.62
N ILE A 607 -21.13 5.74 17.99
CA ILE A 607 -21.15 5.96 16.54
C ILE A 607 -21.57 7.41 16.27
N ILE A 608 -20.77 8.10 15.44
CA ILE A 608 -21.04 9.45 14.94
C ILE A 608 -21.39 9.30 13.47
N ILE A 609 -22.66 9.43 13.10
CA ILE A 609 -23.12 9.35 11.70
C ILE A 609 -23.40 10.76 11.20
N LEU A 610 -22.80 11.13 10.07
CA LEU A 610 -23.09 12.37 9.35
C LEU A 610 -23.74 12.03 8.01
N THR A 611 -24.79 12.77 7.65
CA THR A 611 -25.44 12.59 6.35
C THR A 611 -26.02 13.88 5.79
N HIS A 612 -26.01 14.02 4.47
CA HIS A 612 -26.76 15.05 3.74
C HIS A 612 -28.14 14.60 3.25
N GLU A 613 -28.53 13.35 3.48
CA GLU A 613 -29.80 12.79 3.03
C GLU A 613 -30.88 12.90 4.10
N ASN A 614 -31.85 13.79 3.90
CA ASN A 614 -32.91 14.07 4.87
C ASN A 614 -33.73 12.81 5.22
N ILE A 615 -34.17 12.06 4.20
CA ILE A 615 -34.95 10.82 4.41
C ILE A 615 -34.16 9.79 5.22
N TRP A 616 -32.86 9.67 4.96
CA TRP A 616 -32.01 8.74 5.72
C TRP A 616 -31.86 9.18 7.17
N PHE A 617 -31.62 10.47 7.41
CA PHE A 617 -31.57 11.04 8.76
C PHE A 617 -32.85 10.79 9.56
N ASP A 618 -34.01 10.96 8.94
CA ASP A 618 -35.32 10.64 9.54
C ASP A 618 -35.45 9.16 9.91
N ILE A 619 -34.93 8.25 9.06
CA ILE A 619 -34.89 6.82 9.37
C ILE A 619 -33.97 6.55 10.57
N ILE A 620 -32.79 7.19 10.64
CA ILE A 620 -31.87 7.06 11.78
C ILE A 620 -32.57 7.53 13.07
N LYS A 621 -33.20 8.72 13.06
CA LYS A 621 -33.94 9.25 14.21
C LYS A 621 -34.99 8.26 14.73
N ARG A 622 -35.82 7.74 13.82
CA ARG A 622 -36.91 6.82 14.17
C ARG A 622 -36.42 5.49 14.73
N GLU A 623 -35.37 4.92 14.14
CA GLU A 623 -34.86 3.60 14.57
C GLU A 623 -33.95 3.68 15.80
N MET A 624 -33.14 4.75 15.92
CA MET A 624 -32.07 4.86 16.91
C MET A 624 -32.40 5.78 18.09
N GLY A 625 -33.35 6.71 17.97
CA GLY A 625 -33.68 7.65 19.05
C GLY A 625 -34.14 6.97 20.35
N GLN A 626 -34.96 5.92 20.24
CA GLN A 626 -35.35 5.08 21.38
C GLN A 626 -34.17 4.33 22.04
N HIS A 627 -33.01 4.29 21.38
CA HIS A 627 -31.77 3.68 21.89
C HIS A 627 -30.79 4.73 22.44
N GLY A 628 -31.26 5.95 22.72
CA GLY A 628 -30.49 6.98 23.41
C GLY A 628 -29.50 7.72 22.52
N TRP A 629 -29.66 7.66 21.20
CA TRP A 629 -28.91 8.51 20.27
C TRP A 629 -29.37 9.96 20.39
N ILE A 630 -28.44 10.90 20.17
CA ILE A 630 -28.75 12.33 20.05
C ILE A 630 -28.67 12.76 18.59
N PHE A 631 -29.31 13.88 18.25
CA PHE A 631 -29.46 14.31 16.87
C PHE A 631 -29.28 15.81 16.72
N HIS A 632 -28.51 16.20 15.71
CA HIS A 632 -28.24 17.61 15.40
C HIS A 632 -28.40 17.89 13.91
N GLU A 633 -28.68 19.14 13.60
CA GLU A 633 -28.68 19.68 12.25
C GLU A 633 -27.62 20.77 12.13
N VAL A 634 -26.86 20.73 11.05
CA VAL A 634 -25.88 21.74 10.68
C VAL A 634 -26.58 22.78 9.83
N ARG A 635 -26.60 24.02 10.31
CA ARG A 635 -27.03 25.19 9.55
C ARG A 635 -25.87 26.12 9.31
N SER A 636 -25.89 26.81 8.18
CA SER A 636 -24.96 27.90 7.87
C SER A 636 -25.76 29.18 7.77
N ASP A 637 -25.37 30.20 8.52
CA ASP A 637 -25.99 31.53 8.45
C ASP A 637 -25.09 32.55 7.71
N GLY A 638 -24.01 32.08 7.07
CA GLY A 638 -23.03 32.86 6.32
C GLY A 638 -22.14 33.76 7.19
N ALA A 639 -22.73 34.53 8.09
CA ALA A 639 -22.03 35.47 8.97
C ALA A 639 -21.31 34.78 10.14
N ASN A 640 -21.89 33.74 10.73
CA ASN A 640 -21.35 33.05 11.91
C ASN A 640 -20.72 31.69 11.58
N GLY A 641 -20.69 31.31 10.30
CA GLY A 641 -20.21 30.00 9.86
C GLY A 641 -21.25 28.92 10.14
N ILE A 642 -20.80 27.71 10.45
CA ILE A 642 -21.71 26.60 10.78
C ILE A 642 -22.15 26.67 12.25
N LEU A 643 -23.42 26.32 12.48
CA LEU A 643 -24.05 26.15 13.78
C LEU A 643 -24.60 24.74 13.88
N LEU A 644 -24.55 24.16 15.09
CA LEU A 644 -25.19 22.88 15.40
C LEU A 644 -26.46 23.15 16.19
N GLU A 645 -27.61 22.91 15.57
CA GLU A 645 -28.90 22.97 16.23
C GLU A 645 -29.29 21.59 16.74
N ASN A 646 -29.86 21.54 17.94
CA ASN A 646 -30.50 20.31 18.42
C ASN A 646 -31.67 19.98 17.49
N SER A 647 -31.72 18.73 17.05
CA SER A 647 -32.80 18.24 16.19
C SER A 647 -33.50 17.07 16.86
N PRO A 648 -34.42 17.35 17.80
CA PRO A 648 -35.19 16.36 18.55
C PRO A 648 -35.64 15.15 17.73
N ALA A 649 -35.48 13.94 18.28
CA ALA A 649 -35.96 12.72 17.66
C ALA A 649 -37.39 12.37 18.09
N THR A 650 -37.82 12.91 19.24
CA THR A 650 -39.15 12.63 19.81
C THR A 650 -40.01 13.88 19.86
N LEU A 651 -41.33 13.70 19.72
CA LEU A 651 -42.30 14.81 19.88
C LEU A 651 -42.16 15.48 21.25
N LYS A 652 -41.82 14.71 22.30
CA LYS A 652 -41.58 15.23 23.65
C LYS A 652 -40.42 16.23 23.67
N GLU A 653 -39.28 15.88 23.08
CA GLU A 653 -38.12 16.78 22.97
C GLU A 653 -38.43 18.02 22.12
N ILE A 654 -39.25 17.88 21.06
CA ILE A 654 -39.73 19.02 20.26
C ILE A 654 -40.56 19.98 21.13
N ILE A 655 -41.49 19.44 21.91
CA ILE A 655 -42.35 20.23 22.81
C ILE A 655 -41.50 20.95 23.84
N GLU A 656 -40.56 20.27 24.50
CA GLU A 656 -39.64 20.89 25.47
C GLU A 656 -38.81 22.02 24.85
N GLN A 657 -38.34 21.86 23.61
CA GLN A 657 -37.55 22.89 22.93
C GLN A 657 -38.38 24.13 22.57
N LYS A 658 -39.64 23.93 22.17
CA LYS A 658 -40.58 24.99 21.77
C LYS A 658 -41.29 25.65 22.96
N LYS A 659 -41.39 24.95 24.09
CA LYS A 659 -42.09 25.42 25.29
C LYS A 659 -41.61 26.81 25.70
N GLY A 660 -42.56 27.74 25.86
CA GLY A 660 -42.30 29.15 26.20
C GLY A 660 -41.79 30.03 25.06
N LYS A 661 -41.59 29.49 23.85
CA LYS A 661 -41.13 30.23 22.66
C LYS A 661 -42.15 30.19 21.51
N GLU A 662 -42.77 29.05 21.30
CA GLU A 662 -43.75 28.78 20.22
C GLU A 662 -45.01 28.09 20.79
N ASP A 663 -46.07 28.03 19.98
CA ASP A 663 -47.24 27.22 20.31
C ASP A 663 -46.92 25.72 20.11
N VAL A 664 -47.15 24.93 21.17
CA VAL A 664 -46.89 23.48 21.21
C VAL A 664 -48.18 22.65 21.28
N THR A 665 -49.36 23.28 21.23
CA THR A 665 -50.65 22.61 21.41
C THR A 665 -50.85 21.46 20.43
N ASN A 666 -50.56 21.69 19.15
CA ASN A 666 -50.66 20.67 18.12
C ASN A 666 -49.65 19.53 18.32
N ASP A 667 -48.45 19.83 18.83
CA ASP A 667 -47.41 18.84 19.08
C ASP A 667 -47.76 17.95 20.30
N LEU A 668 -48.36 18.53 21.34
CA LEU A 668 -48.93 17.80 22.49
C LEU A 668 -50.06 16.87 22.08
N ARG A 669 -50.97 17.35 21.21
CA ARG A 669 -52.04 16.52 20.67
C ARG A 669 -51.48 15.32 19.88
N LYS A 670 -50.52 15.56 18.98
CA LYS A 670 -49.84 14.49 18.23
C LYS A 670 -49.14 13.50 19.15
N LEU A 671 -48.52 13.98 20.23
CA LEU A 671 -47.85 13.12 21.22
C LEU A 671 -48.87 12.21 21.92
N LEU A 672 -49.98 12.76 22.40
CA LEU A 672 -51.05 11.98 23.03
C LEU A 672 -51.66 10.96 22.05
N GLU A 673 -51.96 11.38 20.82
CA GLU A 673 -52.46 10.48 19.77
C GLU A 673 -51.48 9.33 19.48
N LEU A 674 -50.18 9.63 19.36
CA LEU A 674 -49.15 8.62 19.11
C LEU A 674 -49.06 7.60 20.25
N VAL A 675 -49.04 8.08 21.50
CA VAL A 675 -48.99 7.23 22.70
C VAL A 675 -50.21 6.31 22.76
N LEU A 676 -51.42 6.86 22.55
CA LEU A 676 -52.66 6.09 22.56
C LEU A 676 -52.70 5.06 21.42
N LYS A 677 -52.28 5.43 20.21
CA LYS A 677 -52.20 4.48 19.08
C LYS A 677 -51.29 3.29 19.40
N ASN A 678 -50.11 3.55 19.96
CA ASN A 678 -49.17 2.49 20.34
C ASN A 678 -49.74 1.57 21.45
N ILE A 679 -50.39 2.15 22.47
CA ILE A 679 -51.04 1.37 23.54
C ILE A 679 -52.20 0.54 22.96
N CYS A 680 -53.10 1.16 22.19
CA CYS A 680 -54.23 0.48 21.58
C CYS A 680 -53.78 -0.66 20.65
N GLN A 681 -52.72 -0.45 19.87
CA GLN A 681 -52.14 -1.49 19.04
C GLN A 681 -51.57 -2.65 19.87
N ALA A 682 -50.79 -2.35 20.91
CA ALA A 682 -50.17 -3.37 21.75
C ALA A 682 -51.20 -4.23 22.50
N LEU A 683 -52.33 -3.62 22.89
CA LEU A 683 -53.42 -4.29 23.61
C LEU A 683 -54.52 -4.84 22.69
N GLU A 684 -54.36 -4.74 21.37
CA GLU A 684 -55.36 -5.16 20.37
C GLU A 684 -56.77 -4.56 20.58
N VAL A 685 -56.82 -3.28 20.97
CA VAL A 685 -58.08 -2.54 21.21
C VAL A 685 -58.90 -2.47 19.93
N LYS A 686 -60.18 -2.89 20.01
CA LYS A 686 -61.08 -2.92 18.85
C LYS A 686 -61.69 -1.53 18.60
N VAL A 687 -61.52 -1.03 17.38
CA VAL A 687 -62.15 0.21 16.87
C VAL A 687 -62.91 -0.05 15.57
N ALA A 688 -63.92 0.76 15.26
CA ALA A 688 -64.72 0.58 14.04
C ALA A 688 -63.88 0.83 12.78
N PHE A 689 -63.77 -0.13 11.86
CA PHE A 689 -62.95 -0.01 10.64
C PHE A 689 -63.27 1.25 9.81
N ARG A 690 -62.21 1.91 9.30
CA ARG A 690 -62.31 3.08 8.40
C ARG A 690 -61.29 2.92 7.25
N PHE A 691 -61.57 3.52 6.10
CA PHE A 691 -60.68 3.47 4.93
C PHE A 691 -59.59 4.54 4.98
N ASN A 692 -58.40 4.19 4.48
CA ASN A 692 -57.28 5.09 4.17
C ASN A 692 -56.94 6.06 5.33
N ASP A 693 -56.63 7.31 5.00
CA ASP A 693 -56.23 8.37 5.94
C ASP A 693 -57.23 8.61 7.08
N ILE A 694 -58.51 8.27 6.90
CA ILE A 694 -59.53 8.45 7.93
C ILE A 694 -59.27 7.50 9.12
N ASN A 695 -58.69 6.32 8.87
CA ASN A 695 -58.25 5.42 9.93
C ASN A 695 -57.04 5.96 10.68
N GLU A 696 -56.11 6.59 9.97
CA GLU A 696 -54.90 7.18 10.55
C GLU A 696 -55.19 8.48 11.30
N LYS A 697 -56.23 9.22 10.92
CA LYS A 697 -56.66 10.48 11.56
C LYS A 697 -57.60 10.29 12.75
N ARG A 698 -57.60 9.12 13.41
CA ARG A 698 -58.37 8.93 14.65
C ARG A 698 -57.85 9.82 15.77
N MET A 699 -58.80 10.45 16.43
CA MET A 699 -58.59 11.40 17.51
C MET A 699 -58.35 10.70 18.86
N SER A 700 -57.73 11.39 19.80
CA SER A 700 -57.41 10.86 21.12
C SER A 700 -58.63 10.47 21.95
N ASP A 701 -59.74 11.20 21.84
CA ASP A 701 -61.02 10.91 22.50
C ASP A 701 -61.60 9.54 22.08
N GLU A 702 -61.59 9.26 20.78
CA GLU A 702 -62.03 7.99 20.21
C GLU A 702 -61.17 6.82 20.72
N LEU A 703 -59.84 7.01 20.74
CA LEU A 703 -58.90 6.00 21.20
C LEU A 703 -58.99 5.77 22.71
N ILE A 704 -59.13 6.83 23.52
CA ILE A 704 -59.33 6.73 24.97
C ILE A 704 -60.63 6.00 25.28
N SER A 705 -61.72 6.33 24.58
CA SER A 705 -63.02 5.66 24.77
C SER A 705 -62.94 4.16 24.47
N ALA A 706 -62.34 3.79 23.34
CA ALA A 706 -62.14 2.39 22.96
C ALA A 706 -61.21 1.64 23.93
N LEU A 707 -60.13 2.27 24.36
CA LEU A 707 -59.21 1.73 25.36
C LEU A 707 -59.94 1.49 26.68
N ARG A 708 -60.71 2.47 27.17
CA ARG A 708 -61.50 2.33 28.41
C ARG A 708 -62.52 1.20 28.31
N SER A 709 -63.21 1.06 27.17
CA SER A 709 -64.14 -0.05 26.96
C SER A 709 -63.41 -1.40 27.00
N THR A 710 -62.23 -1.50 26.39
CA THR A 710 -61.43 -2.74 26.42
C THR A 710 -60.96 -3.06 27.83
N LEU A 711 -60.47 -2.06 28.57
CA LEU A 711 -60.03 -2.24 29.95
C LEU A 711 -61.19 -2.62 30.89
N LYS A 712 -62.42 -2.15 30.64
CA LYS A 712 -63.59 -2.53 31.45
C LYS A 712 -63.82 -4.04 31.45
N ASP A 713 -63.63 -4.66 30.30
CA ASP A 713 -63.83 -6.10 30.13
C ASP A 713 -62.58 -6.89 30.52
N LYS A 714 -61.40 -6.37 30.20
CA LYS A 714 -60.12 -7.09 30.30
C LYS A 714 -59.36 -6.85 31.61
N SER A 715 -59.37 -5.63 32.14
CA SER A 715 -58.61 -5.21 33.32
C SER A 715 -59.35 -4.10 34.10
N PRO A 716 -60.50 -4.40 34.73
CA PRO A 716 -61.39 -3.39 35.30
C PRO A 716 -60.74 -2.58 36.42
N ASP A 717 -59.91 -3.19 37.25
CA ASP A 717 -59.24 -2.53 38.38
C ASP A 717 -58.27 -1.41 37.92
N LEU A 718 -57.81 -1.45 36.66
CA LEU A 718 -56.96 -0.41 36.09
C LEU A 718 -57.75 0.89 35.78
N LEU A 719 -59.06 0.79 35.54
CA LEU A 719 -59.92 1.93 35.23
C LEU A 719 -60.15 2.86 36.43
N ASP A 720 -59.99 2.35 37.65
CA ASP A 720 -60.11 3.13 38.88
C ASP A 720 -58.91 4.07 39.10
N THR A 721 -57.91 4.00 38.23
CA THR A 721 -56.78 4.94 38.23
C THR A 721 -57.26 6.32 37.78
N GLN A 722 -57.01 7.33 38.61
CA GLN A 722 -57.38 8.74 38.41
C GLN A 722 -56.95 9.31 37.03
N ILE A 723 -55.92 8.74 36.42
CA ILE A 723 -55.38 9.17 35.13
C ILE A 723 -56.41 9.18 33.97
N PHE A 724 -57.39 8.26 33.96
CA PHE A 724 -58.38 8.19 32.89
C PHE A 724 -59.46 9.28 33.00
N SER A 725 -59.69 9.84 34.19
CA SER A 725 -60.48 11.06 34.36
C SER A 725 -59.67 12.31 34.04
N ASP A 726 -58.40 12.36 34.44
CA ASP A 726 -57.53 13.52 34.25
C ASP A 726 -57.27 13.77 32.75
N LEU A 727 -56.96 12.71 31.99
CA LEU A 727 -56.75 12.76 30.54
C LEU A 727 -57.99 13.26 29.75
N ALA A 728 -59.20 13.05 30.25
CA ALA A 728 -60.41 13.55 29.60
C ALA A 728 -60.51 15.09 29.68
N GLY A 729 -60.05 15.68 30.79
CA GLY A 729 -59.89 17.13 30.93
C GLY A 729 -58.73 17.66 30.10
N SER A 730 -57.59 16.98 30.13
CA SER A 730 -56.37 17.41 29.41
C SER A 730 -56.51 17.28 27.88
N ALA A 731 -57.30 16.32 27.38
CA ALA A 731 -57.66 16.21 25.96
C ALA A 731 -58.59 17.35 25.49
N LEU A 732 -59.39 17.93 26.40
CA LEU A 732 -60.24 19.07 26.11
C LEU A 732 -59.40 20.34 25.92
N ILE A 733 -58.37 20.53 26.76
CA ILE A 733 -57.38 21.62 26.65
C ILE A 733 -56.62 21.54 25.32
N ALA A 734 -56.17 20.35 24.93
CA ALA A 734 -55.48 20.13 23.65
C ALA A 734 -56.37 20.37 22.40
N ASN A 735 -57.69 20.29 22.55
CA ASN A 735 -58.67 20.51 21.46
C ASN A 735 -59.26 21.94 21.43
N LEU A 736 -59.31 22.65 22.58
CA LEU A 736 -59.97 23.97 22.70
C LEU A 736 -59.26 25.09 21.92
N VAL A 737 -57.94 24.95 21.71
CA VAL A 737 -57.08 26.00 21.13
C VAL A 737 -56.73 25.73 19.66
N SER A 738 -57.20 24.60 19.09
CA SER A 738 -57.09 24.29 17.66
C SER A 738 -58.16 24.97 16.78
N HIS A 739 -59.00 25.82 17.36
CA HIS A 739 -59.98 26.69 16.70
C HIS A 739 -59.62 28.17 16.95
N ASP A 740 -60.18 29.11 16.17
CA ASP A 740 -59.89 30.56 16.22
C ASP A 740 -60.24 31.19 17.58
N ASN A 741 -59.36 31.01 18.56
CA ASN A 741 -59.46 31.49 19.94
C ASN A 741 -58.21 32.33 20.26
N ALA A 742 -58.42 33.46 20.95
CA ALA A 742 -57.38 34.47 21.19
C ALA A 742 -56.35 34.08 22.28
N ASP A 743 -56.64 33.04 23.08
CA ASP A 743 -55.85 32.68 24.26
C ASP A 743 -54.85 31.55 23.96
N LYS A 744 -53.59 31.78 24.35
CA LYS A 744 -52.50 30.79 24.26
C LYS A 744 -52.44 29.96 25.55
N ILE A 745 -52.14 28.67 25.43
CA ILE A 745 -51.89 27.78 26.59
C ILE A 745 -50.65 28.27 27.36
N VAL A 746 -50.72 28.28 28.70
CA VAL A 746 -49.62 28.71 29.59
C VAL A 746 -48.65 27.56 29.85
N GLY A 747 -47.39 27.86 30.19
CA GLY A 747 -46.34 26.86 30.42
C GLY A 747 -46.68 25.77 31.45
N GLU A 748 -47.46 26.10 32.49
CA GLU A 748 -47.88 25.14 33.54
C GLU A 748 -48.91 24.13 33.02
N ASP A 749 -49.83 24.52 32.14
CA ASP A 749 -50.82 23.59 31.55
C ASP A 749 -50.15 22.55 30.63
N ILE A 750 -49.06 22.94 29.98
CA ILE A 750 -48.23 22.05 29.15
C ILE A 750 -47.57 20.97 30.02
N ASP A 751 -47.05 21.36 31.19
CA ASP A 751 -46.41 20.43 32.12
C ASP A 751 -47.39 19.40 32.67
N VAL A 752 -48.57 19.84 33.08
CA VAL A 752 -49.62 18.94 33.58
C VAL A 752 -49.99 17.90 32.52
N LEU A 753 -50.20 18.30 31.26
CA LEU A 753 -50.52 17.36 30.20
C LEU A 753 -49.36 16.39 29.88
N LEU A 754 -48.11 16.85 29.93
CA LEU A 754 -46.94 15.97 29.76
C LEU A 754 -46.82 14.96 30.91
N GLU A 755 -47.01 15.40 32.15
CA GLU A 755 -47.05 14.52 33.32
C GLU A 755 -48.16 13.47 33.21
N ASP A 756 -49.34 13.84 32.74
CA ASP A 756 -50.45 12.91 32.53
C ASP A 756 -50.13 11.88 31.43
N ILE A 757 -49.52 12.32 30.33
CA ILE A 757 -49.05 11.41 29.28
C ILE A 757 -48.00 10.43 29.85
N GLU A 758 -47.08 10.89 30.68
CA GLU A 758 -46.08 10.03 31.33
C GLU A 758 -46.70 9.01 32.28
N LYS A 759 -47.63 9.44 33.13
CA LYS A 759 -48.38 8.55 34.03
C LYS A 759 -49.12 7.48 33.22
N LEU A 760 -49.73 7.85 32.09
CA LEU A 760 -50.38 6.90 31.19
C LEU A 760 -49.39 5.90 30.61
N VAL A 761 -48.24 6.36 30.11
CA VAL A 761 -47.19 5.50 29.56
C VAL A 761 -46.68 4.51 30.61
N ALA A 762 -46.48 4.95 31.85
CA ALA A 762 -45.98 4.12 32.94
C ALA A 762 -46.89 2.92 33.26
N LEU A 763 -48.20 3.03 33.01
CA LEU A 763 -49.14 1.91 33.20
C LEU A 763 -48.95 0.79 32.16
N PHE A 764 -48.48 1.12 30.95
CA PHE A 764 -48.48 0.21 29.82
C PHE A 764 -47.10 -0.09 29.24
N VAL A 765 -46.06 0.60 29.68
CA VAL A 765 -44.69 0.45 29.18
C VAL A 765 -43.77 0.01 30.31
N CYS A 766 -42.99 -1.04 30.05
CA CYS A 766 -42.05 -1.58 31.01
C CYS A 766 -40.83 -0.66 31.18
N GLU A 767 -40.60 -0.15 32.39
CA GLU A 767 -39.42 0.67 32.70
C GLU A 767 -38.09 -0.04 32.41
N HIS A 768 -38.04 -1.37 32.58
CA HIS A 768 -36.81 -2.13 32.43
C HIS A 768 -36.39 -2.47 30.99
N CYS A 769 -37.34 -2.57 30.05
CA CYS A 769 -37.02 -2.90 28.64
C CYS A 769 -37.56 -1.88 27.62
N GLY A 770 -38.30 -0.87 28.08
CA GLY A 770 -38.90 0.17 27.25
C GLY A 770 -39.99 -0.32 26.29
N ARG A 771 -40.50 -1.54 26.45
CA ARG A 771 -41.52 -2.12 25.56
C ARG A 771 -42.90 -2.09 26.20
N HIS A 772 -43.92 -1.91 25.36
CA HIS A 772 -45.31 -2.06 25.75
C HIS A 772 -45.61 -3.46 26.29
N ILE A 773 -46.51 -3.52 27.26
CA ILE A 773 -47.24 -4.73 27.64
C ILE A 773 -48.17 -5.08 26.47
N ARG A 774 -48.17 -6.34 26.02
CA ARG A 774 -48.87 -6.75 24.79
C ARG A 774 -49.88 -7.85 25.03
N ALA A 775 -51.05 -7.74 24.40
CA ALA A 775 -52.12 -8.73 24.51
C ALA A 775 -51.73 -10.12 23.98
N ASP A 776 -50.75 -10.20 23.06
CA ASP A 776 -50.26 -11.45 22.49
C ASP A 776 -49.10 -12.10 23.28
N VAL A 777 -48.77 -11.54 24.45
CA VAL A 777 -47.73 -12.05 25.36
C VAL A 777 -48.37 -12.42 26.69
N ASP A 778 -49.06 -13.56 26.70
CA ASP A 778 -49.66 -14.13 27.92
C ASP A 778 -48.59 -14.60 28.91
N VAL A 779 -48.89 -14.45 30.20
CA VAL A 779 -48.08 -14.99 31.30
C VAL A 779 -48.59 -16.40 31.62
N PRO A 780 -47.80 -17.47 31.39
CA PRO A 780 -48.26 -18.84 31.62
C PRO A 780 -48.71 -19.05 33.08
N GLY A 781 -49.95 -19.51 33.26
CA GLY A 781 -50.53 -19.79 34.58
C GLY A 781 -51.14 -18.58 35.30
N GLU A 782 -51.03 -17.37 34.76
CA GLU A 782 -51.63 -16.14 35.30
C GLU A 782 -52.65 -15.57 34.30
N LYS A 783 -53.75 -14.97 34.79
CA LYS A 783 -54.65 -14.17 33.94
C LYS A 783 -54.06 -12.78 33.73
N ALA A 784 -52.91 -12.73 33.06
CA ALA A 784 -52.14 -11.52 32.87
C ALA A 784 -51.36 -11.57 31.55
N ILE A 785 -51.11 -10.38 31.02
CA ILE A 785 -50.24 -10.15 29.86
C ILE A 785 -48.98 -9.41 30.31
N ALA A 786 -47.91 -9.51 29.53
CA ALA A 786 -46.61 -8.92 29.90
C ALA A 786 -45.92 -8.17 28.77
N CYS A 787 -44.88 -7.42 29.15
CA CYS A 787 -43.88 -6.94 28.21
C CYS A 787 -42.94 -8.08 27.78
N LYS A 788 -42.16 -7.90 26.71
CA LYS A 788 -41.26 -8.96 26.18
C LYS A 788 -40.25 -9.50 27.20
N CYS A 789 -39.82 -8.70 28.17
CA CYS A 789 -38.87 -9.15 29.20
C CYS A 789 -39.54 -9.78 30.43
N GLY A 790 -40.87 -9.78 30.51
CA GLY A 790 -41.66 -10.38 31.60
C GLY A 790 -41.69 -9.61 32.93
N LYS A 791 -41.00 -8.47 33.03
CA LYS A 791 -40.85 -7.71 34.28
C LYS A 791 -42.04 -6.80 34.62
N SER A 792 -42.76 -6.31 33.62
CA SER A 792 -44.02 -5.57 33.81
C SER A 792 -45.17 -6.41 33.31
N ARG A 793 -46.22 -6.50 34.12
CA ARG A 793 -47.39 -7.36 33.89
C ARG A 793 -48.65 -6.57 34.14
N LEU A 794 -49.69 -6.88 33.38
CA LEU A 794 -51.01 -6.30 33.52
C LEU A 794 -52.04 -7.42 33.67
N PRO A 795 -52.91 -7.40 34.70
CA PRO A 795 -54.04 -8.32 34.79
C PRO A 795 -54.89 -8.23 33.53
N TRP A 796 -55.22 -9.37 32.92
CA TRP A 796 -55.91 -9.43 31.64
C TRP A 796 -56.80 -10.67 31.57
N LYS A 797 -58.12 -10.44 31.49
CA LYS A 797 -59.12 -11.50 31.37
C LYS A 797 -59.18 -11.98 29.92
N THR A 798 -59.12 -13.29 29.73
CA THR A 798 -59.17 -13.92 28.39
C THR A 798 -60.49 -13.67 27.69
#